data_AF-A0AAD3HF56-F1
#
_entry.id   AF-A0AAD3HF56-F1
#
_cell.length_a   1.000
_cell.length_b   1.000
_cell.length_c   1.000
_cell.angle_alpha   90.00
_cell.angle_beta   90.00
_cell.angle_gamma   90.00
#
_symmetry.space_group_name_H-M   'P 1'
#
loop_
_entity.id
_entity.type
_entity.pdbx_description
1 polymer ?
#
loop_
_entity_poly.entity_id
_entity_poly.type
_entity_poly.pdbx_seq_one_letter_code
_entity_poly.pdbx_strand_id
1 'polypeptide(L)'
;MSGNKRNATSAGMMANLISKQARQNENSASHHVSRKPSNPFLAHPVDPEEALRIFLMTARTTARKNIPKGTPMPITKPFCEIEARLGILKPSFGAREMRVFPSGPKTINRNGRSVIANAFDCTPKPNLPRCNFEGGITKNNFVNWTIAGLSEASPLSSAFGLKTNGVNDSSILRNSLVEKDMVETVYSGYAENNRVCFSGEHDSGRSNPNRRGKMENKSKLCTMDIGLPSSPYDLRLGLATERILDDKVIEPPRGWTSKRLKRRRSYVRKDGSFKWQLDVTEVTTTDMNGKTTIEYEIEMELDPNSTLKLVNENDNQKANALCEGLAKQLWYMISQLNPLSDVLDVEEFLQDHPNQAAVNLALAQCGALKKFMDSRRNGGQAMFQSAITTNGKSPTPSANLMNIKFPGCMPVNFSRHNIEEVQRSGDTGGYFLSEKTDGVRYFMVFTGDTVVLVDRAMKGKQPKFKGSEDPMASVIALINAGTVLDGEVVMHRKLRRPIFIVFDVLCISDNGPVLQYPFAQRLKCLRQAGFRTKSADRDMFAESAVKDRNIPLPLVRKNFVKRIELDNLLSHVVEEKGLRTYKNGDLHNHLTDGIIFQPNLPYVCGTDTNLLKWKYLDTVTIDVQIMPPGYGRGPIDADEDALTVAVTGEDGSMVEMSRFIHLPKSELRRLEADRNETNANIAEVGLEPSTGEWYYLTMRPDKIAPNHISTVIGTLLELAECLGTEELRYRMSVPSNSRDTYRKDIRKMQKQLLDHQRKSNKELLKRK
;
A
#
# COMPACT_ATOMS: atom_id res chain seq x y z
N MET A 1 -42.75 -13.64 62.18
CA MET A 1 -42.38 -15.00 61.75
C MET A 1 -41.86 -14.94 60.32
N SER A 2 -40.63 -15.45 60.12
CA SER A 2 -40.01 -15.96 58.88
C SER A 2 -40.14 -15.20 57.53
N GLY A 3 -39.05 -14.55 57.11
CA GLY A 3 -38.20 -15.10 56.03
C GLY A 3 -38.44 -14.73 54.54
N ASN A 4 -37.45 -14.01 53.98
CA ASN A 4 -36.82 -14.13 52.65
C ASN A 4 -37.33 -13.40 51.37
N LYS A 5 -36.64 -12.29 51.08
CA LYS A 5 -35.75 -11.96 49.92
C LYS A 5 -36.01 -12.55 48.51
N ARG A 6 -36.16 -11.60 47.57
CA ARG A 6 -35.49 -11.41 46.24
C ARG A 6 -35.66 -12.47 45.14
N ASN A 7 -36.17 -12.04 43.99
CA ASN A 7 -35.75 -12.52 42.66
C ASN A 7 -35.60 -11.35 41.69
N ALA A 8 -34.35 -10.98 41.42
CA ALA A 8 -33.92 -10.23 40.25
C ALA A 8 -32.61 -10.88 39.79
N THR A 9 -32.55 -11.31 38.52
CA THR A 9 -31.38 -11.56 37.64
C THR A 9 -31.54 -12.83 36.80
N SER A 10 -31.90 -12.69 35.53
CA SER A 10 -31.80 -13.75 34.50
C SER A 10 -30.90 -13.38 33.32
N ALA A 11 -30.15 -12.27 33.40
CA ALA A 11 -29.23 -11.83 32.33
C ALA A 11 -27.76 -12.27 32.52
N GLY A 12 -27.41 -12.91 33.64
CA GLY A 12 -26.02 -13.25 34.00
C GLY A 12 -25.55 -14.67 33.66
N MET A 13 -26.44 -15.57 33.20
CA MET A 13 -26.11 -16.99 33.05
C MET A 13 -25.80 -17.45 31.62
N MET A 14 -26.13 -16.68 30.56
CA MET A 14 -25.72 -17.03 29.19
C MET A 14 -24.29 -16.60 28.84
N ALA A 15 -23.74 -15.57 29.49
CA ALA A 15 -22.39 -15.07 29.20
C ALA A 15 -21.26 -16.00 29.69
N ASN A 16 -21.52 -16.85 30.69
CA ASN A 16 -20.53 -17.75 31.28
C ASN A 16 -20.46 -19.15 30.65
N LEU A 17 -21.37 -19.48 29.72
CA LEU A 17 -21.32 -20.75 28.98
C LEU A 17 -20.50 -20.63 27.69
N ILE A 18 -20.45 -19.44 27.07
CA ILE A 18 -19.64 -19.17 25.87
C ILE A 18 -18.14 -19.06 26.21
N SER A 19 -17.79 -18.55 27.40
CA SER A 19 -16.39 -18.43 27.84
C SER A 19 -15.75 -19.76 28.28
N LYS A 20 -16.54 -20.78 28.62
CA LYS A 20 -16.04 -22.12 29.01
C LYS A 20 -15.83 -23.06 27.82
N GLN A 21 -16.60 -22.92 26.74
CA GLN A 21 -16.35 -23.68 25.49
C GLN A 21 -15.11 -23.19 24.73
N ALA A 22 -14.71 -21.92 24.90
CA ALA A 22 -13.49 -21.38 24.32
C ALA A 22 -12.18 -21.91 24.98
N ARG A 23 -12.26 -22.45 26.22
CA ARG A 23 -11.08 -22.96 26.97
C ARG A 23 -10.91 -24.48 26.98
N GLN A 24 -11.86 -25.25 26.43
CA GLN A 24 -11.76 -26.72 26.36
C GLN A 24 -11.36 -27.27 24.99
N ASN A 25 -11.36 -26.44 23.94
CA ASN A 25 -10.90 -26.84 22.60
C ASN A 25 -9.37 -26.71 22.37
N GLU A 26 -8.59 -26.28 23.36
CA GLU A 26 -7.13 -26.11 23.23
C GLU A 26 -6.30 -27.36 23.59
N ASN A 27 -6.89 -28.44 24.12
CA ASN A 27 -6.13 -29.60 24.62
C ASN A 27 -6.37 -30.94 23.89
N SER A 28 -6.88 -30.91 22.65
CA SER A 28 -6.95 -32.13 21.82
C SER A 28 -6.78 -31.86 20.32
N ALA A 29 -5.71 -31.13 19.96
CA ALA A 29 -5.23 -31.07 18.59
C ALA A 29 -4.18 -32.16 18.35
N SER A 30 -4.63 -33.43 18.31
CA SER A 30 -3.84 -34.51 17.71
C SER A 30 -3.67 -34.21 16.22
N HIS A 31 -2.43 -34.30 15.74
CA HIS A 31 -1.98 -34.04 14.38
C HIS A 31 -2.89 -34.60 13.27
N HIS A 32 -3.79 -33.77 12.76
CA HIS A 32 -4.27 -33.87 11.39
C HIS A 32 -3.78 -32.66 10.63
N VAL A 33 -2.67 -32.85 9.91
CA VAL A 33 -2.20 -31.91 8.88
C VAL A 33 -3.24 -31.91 7.76
N SER A 34 -4.25 -31.05 7.86
CA SER A 34 -5.07 -30.68 6.71
C SER A 34 -4.17 -29.90 5.76
N ARG A 35 -3.56 -30.56 4.78
CA ARG A 35 -2.86 -29.88 3.69
C ARG A 35 -3.89 -28.96 3.02
N LYS A 36 -3.81 -27.63 3.27
CA LYS A 36 -4.47 -26.63 2.44
C LYS A 36 -4.15 -27.00 0.98
N PRO A 37 -5.12 -27.05 0.05
CA PRO A 37 -4.82 -27.36 -1.34
C PRO A 37 -3.81 -26.33 -1.85
N SER A 38 -2.60 -26.78 -2.20
CA SER A 38 -1.58 -25.85 -2.70
C SER A 38 -2.06 -25.31 -4.04
N ASN A 39 -2.07 -23.99 -4.19
CA ASN A 39 -2.45 -23.34 -5.44
C ASN A 39 -1.59 -23.92 -6.59
N PRO A 40 -2.19 -24.60 -7.59
CA PRO A 40 -1.46 -25.31 -8.64
C PRO A 40 -0.62 -24.38 -9.52
N PHE A 41 -0.96 -23.09 -9.60
CA PHE A 41 -0.20 -22.13 -10.38
C PHE A 41 1.15 -21.76 -9.75
N LEU A 42 1.37 -22.01 -8.45
CA LEU A 42 2.65 -21.76 -7.78
C LEU A 42 3.80 -22.57 -8.38
N ALA A 43 3.51 -23.68 -9.07
CA ALA A 43 4.49 -24.51 -9.77
C ALA A 43 4.93 -23.93 -11.13
N HIS A 44 4.34 -22.81 -11.58
CA HIS A 44 4.56 -22.24 -12.91
C HIS A 44 5.04 -20.78 -12.88
N PRO A 45 6.15 -20.47 -12.20
CA PRO A 45 6.73 -19.13 -12.22
C PRO A 45 7.29 -18.81 -13.59
N VAL A 46 7.14 -17.55 -14.02
CA VAL A 46 7.68 -17.05 -15.29
C VAL A 46 8.43 -15.75 -15.07
N ASP A 47 9.42 -15.50 -15.93
CA ASP A 47 9.96 -14.16 -16.08
C ASP A 47 8.96 -13.31 -16.88
N PRO A 48 8.52 -12.14 -16.38
CA PRO A 48 7.48 -11.36 -17.04
C PRO A 48 7.85 -10.92 -18.46
N GLU A 49 9.07 -10.43 -18.69
CA GLU A 49 9.50 -9.96 -20.01
C GLU A 49 9.56 -11.12 -21.00
N GLU A 50 10.09 -12.26 -20.55
CA GLU A 50 10.17 -13.47 -21.36
C GLU A 50 8.77 -14.03 -21.70
N ALA A 51 7.83 -14.02 -20.75
CA ALA A 51 6.45 -14.45 -20.98
C ALA A 51 5.75 -13.57 -22.03
N LEU A 52 5.91 -12.24 -21.93
CA LEU A 52 5.39 -11.29 -22.92
C LEU A 52 6.00 -11.54 -24.31
N ARG A 53 7.31 -11.80 -24.38
CA ARG A 53 8.01 -12.11 -25.64
C ARG A 53 7.47 -13.41 -26.27
N ILE A 54 7.30 -14.46 -25.47
CA ILE A 54 6.73 -15.74 -25.91
C ILE A 54 5.31 -15.55 -26.44
N PHE A 55 4.49 -14.73 -25.75
CA PHE A 55 3.15 -14.41 -26.23
C PHE A 55 3.20 -13.70 -27.58
N LEU A 56 4.02 -12.67 -27.77
CA LEU A 56 4.12 -11.94 -29.04
C LEU A 56 4.53 -12.85 -30.21
N MET A 57 5.46 -13.79 -29.98
CA MET A 57 5.84 -14.80 -30.98
C MET A 57 4.69 -15.77 -31.31
N THR A 58 3.92 -16.16 -30.29
CA THR A 58 2.72 -17.00 -30.45
C THR A 58 1.63 -16.25 -31.21
N ALA A 59 1.41 -14.98 -30.89
CA ALA A 59 0.46 -14.09 -31.53
C ALA A 59 0.82 -13.91 -33.01
N ARG A 60 2.09 -13.64 -33.33
CA ARG A 60 2.59 -13.60 -34.72
C ARG A 60 2.26 -14.87 -35.49
N THR A 61 2.61 -16.03 -34.93
CA THR A 61 2.40 -17.33 -35.58
C THR A 61 0.92 -17.61 -35.79
N THR A 62 0.09 -17.26 -34.82
CA THR A 62 -1.36 -17.45 -34.86
C THR A 62 -2.02 -16.50 -35.86
N ALA A 63 -1.60 -15.24 -35.90
CA ALA A 63 -2.07 -14.26 -36.88
C ALA A 63 -1.77 -14.73 -38.31
N ARG A 64 -0.54 -15.22 -38.57
CA ARG A 64 -0.15 -15.77 -39.89
C ARG A 64 -1.03 -16.93 -40.36
N LYS A 65 -1.49 -17.79 -39.44
CA LYS A 65 -2.41 -18.90 -39.76
C LYS A 65 -3.84 -18.44 -40.04
N ASN A 66 -4.21 -17.24 -39.60
CA ASN A 66 -5.57 -16.68 -39.69
C ASN A 66 -5.64 -15.46 -40.63
N ILE A 67 -4.70 -15.34 -41.56
CA ILE A 67 -4.75 -14.28 -42.58
C ILE A 67 -6.02 -14.47 -43.43
N PRO A 68 -6.83 -13.42 -43.66
CA PRO A 68 -8.01 -13.51 -44.51
C PRO A 68 -7.64 -13.99 -45.92
N LYS A 69 -8.45 -14.90 -46.47
CA LYS A 69 -8.23 -15.45 -47.83
C LYS A 69 -8.14 -14.33 -48.87
N GLY A 70 -7.15 -14.41 -49.75
CA GLY A 70 -6.93 -13.43 -50.83
C GLY A 70 -6.17 -12.16 -50.40
N THR A 71 -5.68 -12.08 -49.15
CA THR A 71 -4.84 -10.96 -48.71
C THR A 71 -3.46 -11.03 -49.38
N PRO A 72 -3.00 -9.98 -50.08
CA PRO A 72 -1.68 -9.97 -50.71
C PRO A 72 -0.57 -9.89 -49.66
N MET A 73 0.61 -10.45 -49.99
CA MET A 73 1.82 -10.31 -49.19
C MET A 73 2.75 -9.26 -49.85
N PRO A 74 3.35 -8.32 -49.08
CA PRO A 74 3.17 -8.12 -47.64
C PRO A 74 1.78 -7.57 -47.30
N ILE A 75 1.27 -7.93 -46.12
CA ILE A 75 -0.02 -7.44 -45.62
C ILE A 75 0.09 -5.94 -45.38
N THR A 76 -0.80 -5.16 -45.99
CA THR A 76 -0.79 -3.69 -45.92
C THR A 76 -1.86 -3.11 -45.00
N LYS A 77 -2.86 -3.91 -44.62
CA LYS A 77 -3.95 -3.49 -43.72
C LYS A 77 -4.00 -4.39 -42.49
N PRO A 78 -4.08 -3.84 -41.28
CA PRO A 78 -4.23 -4.65 -40.07
C PRO A 78 -5.56 -5.40 -40.12
N PHE A 79 -5.54 -6.69 -39.76
CA PHE A 79 -6.72 -7.56 -39.66
C PHE A 79 -6.87 -8.18 -38.27
N CYS A 80 -5.87 -7.98 -37.42
CA CYS A 80 -5.82 -8.41 -36.05
C CYS A 80 -5.18 -7.32 -35.19
N GLU A 81 -5.49 -7.36 -33.90
CA GLU A 81 -4.96 -6.47 -32.87
C GLU A 81 -4.29 -7.32 -31.77
N ILE A 82 -3.27 -6.75 -31.14
CA ILE A 82 -2.61 -7.33 -29.98
C ILE A 82 -2.83 -6.37 -28.82
N GLU A 83 -3.48 -6.85 -27.77
CA GLU A 83 -3.82 -6.05 -26.59
C GLU A 83 -3.32 -6.70 -25.30
N ALA A 84 -3.01 -5.86 -24.32
CA ALA A 84 -2.69 -6.24 -22.96
C ALA A 84 -3.64 -5.49 -22.01
N ARG A 85 -4.30 -6.20 -21.11
CA ARG A 85 -5.35 -5.64 -20.26
C ARG A 85 -5.13 -5.99 -18.79
N LEU A 86 -5.35 -5.00 -17.92
CA LEU A 86 -5.34 -5.21 -16.47
C LEU A 86 -6.73 -5.63 -15.96
N GLY A 87 -6.71 -6.53 -14.98
CA GLY A 87 -7.92 -7.06 -14.35
C GLY A 87 -7.59 -8.05 -13.25
N ILE A 88 -8.54 -8.91 -12.89
CA ILE A 88 -8.39 -9.92 -11.84
C ILE A 88 -8.59 -11.30 -12.44
N LEU A 89 -7.67 -12.22 -12.16
CA LEU A 89 -7.85 -13.63 -12.45
C LEU A 89 -8.55 -14.29 -11.27
N LYS A 90 -9.63 -15.02 -11.55
CA LYS A 90 -10.39 -15.84 -10.60
C LYS A 90 -10.15 -17.32 -10.86
N PRO A 91 -9.67 -18.10 -9.86
CA PRO A 91 -9.51 -19.52 -10.00
C PRO A 91 -10.87 -20.23 -9.97
N SER A 92 -10.96 -21.38 -10.61
CA SER A 92 -12.12 -22.29 -10.45
C SER A 92 -12.03 -23.16 -9.17
N PHE A 93 -11.02 -22.94 -8.32
CA PHE A 93 -10.77 -23.67 -7.07
C PHE A 93 -10.60 -22.68 -5.91
N GLY A 94 -10.87 -23.12 -4.68
CA GLY A 94 -10.80 -22.26 -3.49
C GLY A 94 -12.11 -21.54 -3.17
N ALA A 95 -12.04 -20.46 -2.40
CA ALA A 95 -13.22 -19.65 -2.11
C ALA A 95 -13.80 -19.09 -3.43
N ARG A 96 -15.12 -19.18 -3.63
CA ARG A 96 -15.77 -18.79 -4.90
C ARG A 96 -15.52 -17.32 -5.29
N GLU A 97 -15.05 -16.53 -4.33
CA GLU A 97 -14.92 -15.09 -4.46
C GLU A 97 -13.49 -14.53 -4.36
N MET A 98 -12.44 -15.36 -4.56
CA MET A 98 -11.05 -14.89 -4.42
C MET A 98 -10.32 -14.66 -5.75
N ARG A 99 -9.30 -13.80 -5.73
CA ARG A 99 -8.27 -13.72 -6.78
C ARG A 99 -7.38 -14.97 -6.76
N VAL A 100 -6.77 -15.31 -7.90
CA VAL A 100 -5.90 -16.51 -8.04
C VAL A 100 -4.81 -16.55 -6.98
N PHE A 101 -4.11 -15.43 -6.77
CA PHE A 101 -3.08 -15.35 -5.76
C PHE A 101 -3.45 -14.36 -4.64
N PRO A 102 -3.16 -14.72 -3.38
CA PRO A 102 -3.05 -13.74 -2.32
C PRO A 102 -1.92 -12.76 -2.61
N SER A 103 -2.12 -11.53 -2.16
CA SER A 103 -1.23 -10.38 -2.26
C SER A 103 0.13 -10.69 -1.65
N GLY A 104 1.17 -10.06 -2.20
CA GLY A 104 2.52 -10.11 -1.66
C GLY A 104 3.42 -11.15 -2.34
N PRO A 105 4.70 -11.17 -1.94
CA PRO A 105 5.73 -11.95 -2.62
C PRO A 105 5.49 -13.45 -2.50
N LYS A 106 5.76 -14.18 -3.58
CA LYS A 106 5.69 -15.65 -3.60
C LYS A 106 7.08 -16.22 -3.82
N THR A 107 7.56 -16.95 -2.82
CA THR A 107 8.90 -17.54 -2.81
C THR A 107 8.89 -18.92 -3.45
N ILE A 108 9.79 -19.13 -4.40
CA ILE A 108 9.99 -20.39 -5.12
C ILE A 108 11.41 -20.91 -4.90
N ASN A 109 11.59 -22.23 -4.96
CA ASN A 109 12.91 -22.84 -4.96
C ASN A 109 13.38 -23.02 -6.41
N ARG A 110 14.47 -22.33 -6.78
CA ARG A 110 15.11 -22.44 -8.10
C ARG A 110 16.57 -22.83 -7.91
N ASN A 111 16.95 -24.02 -8.36
CA ASN A 111 18.31 -24.57 -8.25
C ASN A 111 18.86 -24.58 -6.81
N GLY A 112 18.02 -24.92 -5.82
CA GLY A 112 18.43 -24.95 -4.40
C GLY A 112 18.53 -23.57 -3.74
N ARG A 113 18.18 -22.49 -4.46
CA ARG A 113 18.09 -21.12 -3.92
C ARG A 113 16.64 -20.67 -3.86
N SER A 114 16.30 -20.03 -2.74
CA SER A 114 15.02 -19.36 -2.55
C SER A 114 15.01 -18.05 -3.34
N VAL A 115 14.05 -17.87 -4.26
CA VAL A 115 13.92 -16.68 -5.10
C VAL A 115 12.47 -16.21 -5.08
N ILE A 116 12.23 -14.90 -5.08
CA ILE A 116 10.89 -14.32 -5.22
C ILE A 116 10.48 -14.34 -6.68
N ALA A 117 9.32 -14.92 -6.99
CA ALA A 117 8.71 -14.88 -8.30
C ALA A 117 7.79 -13.66 -8.43
N ASN A 118 7.96 -12.90 -9.53
CA ASN A 118 7.16 -11.70 -9.81
C ASN A 118 5.93 -11.99 -10.68
N ALA A 119 5.89 -13.12 -11.37
CA ALA A 119 4.81 -13.51 -12.26
C ALA A 119 4.65 -15.03 -12.35
N PHE A 120 3.42 -15.46 -12.63
CA PHE A 120 3.05 -16.87 -12.79
C PHE A 120 2.18 -17.04 -14.03
N ASP A 121 2.44 -18.09 -14.79
CA ASP A 121 1.61 -18.45 -15.95
C ASP A 121 0.32 -19.12 -15.47
N CYS A 122 -0.79 -18.40 -15.65
CA CYS A 122 -2.15 -18.82 -15.31
C CYS A 122 -2.96 -19.18 -16.56
N THR A 123 -2.31 -19.29 -17.72
CA THR A 123 -2.98 -19.62 -18.97
C THR A 123 -3.63 -21.00 -18.88
N PRO A 124 -4.89 -21.17 -19.31
CA PRO A 124 -5.56 -22.47 -19.29
C PRO A 124 -4.76 -23.55 -20.01
N LYS A 125 -4.42 -24.64 -19.29
CA LYS A 125 -3.74 -25.84 -19.82
C LYS A 125 -4.52 -27.09 -19.42
N PRO A 126 -4.36 -28.24 -20.13
CA PRO A 126 -5.08 -29.47 -19.77
C PRO A 126 -4.91 -29.91 -18.31
N ASN A 127 -3.74 -29.64 -17.72
CA ASN A 127 -3.39 -30.01 -16.35
C ASN A 127 -3.58 -28.86 -15.33
N LEU A 128 -4.11 -27.72 -15.76
CA LEU A 128 -4.33 -26.56 -14.89
C LEU A 128 -5.83 -26.21 -14.84
N PRO A 129 -6.33 -25.77 -13.67
CA PRO A 129 -7.69 -25.25 -13.56
C PRO A 129 -7.88 -24.05 -14.50
N ARG A 130 -9.10 -23.85 -14.98
CA ARG A 130 -9.41 -22.64 -15.77
C ARG A 130 -9.57 -21.43 -14.85
N CYS A 131 -9.06 -20.29 -15.30
CA CYS A 131 -9.29 -19.00 -14.66
C CYS A 131 -10.27 -18.16 -15.47
N ASN A 132 -11.18 -17.49 -14.78
CA ASN A 132 -12.00 -16.43 -15.37
C ASN A 132 -11.28 -15.10 -15.15
N PHE A 133 -11.17 -14.28 -16.20
CA PHE A 133 -10.63 -12.94 -16.08
C PHE A 133 -11.77 -11.95 -16.01
N GLU A 134 -11.82 -11.21 -14.93
CA GLU A 134 -12.70 -10.05 -14.77
C GLU A 134 -11.86 -8.81 -15.08
N GLY A 135 -12.15 -8.19 -16.21
CA GLY A 135 -11.46 -6.98 -16.61
C GLY A 135 -11.87 -5.81 -15.73
N GLY A 136 -10.95 -4.87 -15.58
CA GLY A 136 -11.23 -3.58 -14.99
C GLY A 136 -10.52 -3.32 -13.66
N ILE A 137 -10.53 -2.04 -13.31
CA ILE A 137 -9.81 -1.45 -12.16
C ILE A 137 -10.79 -0.67 -11.27
N THR A 138 -10.32 -0.28 -10.09
CA THR A 138 -11.01 0.68 -9.22
C THR A 138 -11.13 2.06 -9.85
N LYS A 139 -12.19 2.81 -9.53
CA LYS A 139 -12.32 4.23 -9.92
C LYS A 139 -11.18 5.07 -9.37
N ASN A 140 -10.67 4.76 -8.17
CA ASN A 140 -9.53 5.46 -7.58
C ASN A 140 -8.34 5.49 -8.55
N ASN A 141 -7.88 4.31 -8.98
CA ASN A 141 -6.80 4.20 -9.96
C ASN A 141 -7.10 4.93 -11.27
N PHE A 142 -8.32 4.78 -11.80
CA PHE A 142 -8.74 5.50 -13.01
C PHE A 142 -8.60 7.03 -12.87
N VAL A 143 -9.11 7.59 -11.76
CA VAL A 143 -9.08 9.02 -11.50
C VAL A 143 -7.65 9.51 -11.29
N ASN A 144 -6.85 8.81 -10.48
CA ASN A 144 -5.44 9.18 -10.23
C ASN A 144 -4.59 9.21 -11.50
N TRP A 145 -4.98 8.47 -12.53
CA TRP A 145 -4.29 8.48 -13.82
C TRP A 145 -4.79 9.56 -14.77
N THR A 146 -6.08 9.86 -14.74
CA THR A 146 -6.74 10.69 -15.76
C THR A 146 -7.02 12.12 -15.32
N ILE A 147 -7.07 12.41 -14.01
CA ILE A 147 -7.54 13.71 -13.48
C ILE A 147 -6.74 14.90 -14.03
N ALA A 148 -5.43 14.70 -14.19
CA ALA A 148 -4.50 15.72 -14.67
C ALA A 148 -4.29 15.71 -16.20
N GLY A 149 -4.65 14.63 -16.89
CA GLY A 149 -4.28 14.44 -18.29
C GLY A 149 -2.78 14.72 -18.51
N LEU A 150 -2.46 15.63 -19.43
CA LEU A 150 -1.08 16.12 -19.70
C LEU A 150 -0.73 17.44 -19.00
N SER A 151 -1.39 17.83 -17.90
CA SER A 151 -1.03 19.04 -17.13
C SER A 151 0.13 18.82 -16.15
N GLU A 152 0.28 17.61 -15.62
CA GLU A 152 1.31 17.22 -14.66
C GLU A 152 1.68 15.75 -14.89
N ALA A 153 2.82 15.33 -14.35
CA ALA A 153 3.21 13.94 -14.48
C ALA A 153 2.27 13.03 -13.70
N SER A 154 1.97 11.88 -14.29
CA SER A 154 1.14 10.84 -13.71
C SER A 154 1.78 9.47 -13.95
N PRO A 155 1.21 8.39 -13.37
CA PRO A 155 1.61 7.04 -13.75
C PRO A 155 1.51 6.78 -15.27
N LEU A 156 0.60 7.45 -15.98
CA LEU A 156 0.49 7.35 -17.46
C LEU A 156 1.70 7.95 -18.16
N SER A 157 2.13 9.17 -17.80
CA SER A 157 3.31 9.77 -18.41
C SER A 157 4.58 8.99 -18.06
N SER A 158 4.65 8.48 -16.83
CA SER A 158 5.75 7.63 -16.35
C SER A 158 5.83 6.32 -17.13
N ALA A 159 4.70 5.72 -17.51
CA ALA A 159 4.66 4.54 -18.36
C ALA A 159 5.35 4.78 -19.73
N PHE A 160 5.32 6.01 -20.24
CA PHE A 160 6.05 6.43 -21.44
C PHE A 160 7.46 6.96 -21.19
N GLY A 161 8.02 6.73 -20.00
CA GLY A 161 9.39 7.13 -19.64
C GLY A 161 9.57 8.62 -19.35
N LEU A 162 8.48 9.37 -19.20
CA LEU A 162 8.54 10.79 -18.84
C LEU A 162 8.54 10.93 -17.32
N LYS A 163 9.73 11.18 -16.76
CA LYS A 163 9.91 11.61 -15.38
C LYS A 163 10.07 13.11 -15.36
N THR A 164 9.30 13.80 -14.52
CA THR A 164 9.37 15.25 -14.37
C THR A 164 9.77 15.61 -12.95
N ASN A 165 10.45 16.75 -12.78
CA ASN A 165 10.99 17.21 -11.49
C ASN A 165 10.22 18.45 -10.95
N GLY A 166 8.95 18.60 -11.32
CA GLY A 166 8.03 19.60 -10.73
C GLY A 166 8.08 21.01 -11.32
N VAL A 167 8.87 21.27 -12.36
CA VAL A 167 8.91 22.58 -13.05
C VAL A 167 8.86 22.38 -14.56
N ASN A 168 7.88 23.00 -15.23
CA ASN A 168 7.57 22.90 -16.68
C ASN A 168 7.00 21.56 -17.18
N ASP A 169 6.44 20.74 -16.29
CA ASP A 169 5.92 19.41 -16.58
C ASP A 169 4.92 19.40 -17.74
N SER A 170 3.92 20.30 -17.74
CA SER A 170 2.87 20.29 -18.77
C SER A 170 3.40 20.50 -20.19
N SER A 171 4.38 21.39 -20.40
CA SER A 171 4.89 21.67 -21.75
C SER A 171 5.70 20.50 -22.29
N ILE A 172 6.52 19.87 -21.43
CA ILE A 172 7.30 18.66 -21.77
C ILE A 172 6.35 17.52 -22.13
N LEU A 173 5.31 17.31 -21.31
CA LEU A 173 4.32 16.25 -21.52
C LEU A 173 3.54 16.46 -22.83
N ARG A 174 2.99 17.66 -23.06
CA ARG A 174 2.25 18.00 -24.29
C ARG A 174 3.12 17.98 -25.55
N ASN A 175 4.42 18.24 -25.43
CA ASN A 175 5.37 18.10 -26.54
C ASN A 175 5.72 16.64 -26.84
N SER A 176 5.60 15.75 -25.86
CA SER A 176 6.04 14.36 -25.96
C SER A 176 4.91 13.37 -26.23
N LEU A 177 3.71 13.64 -25.71
CA LEU A 177 2.55 12.76 -25.78
C LEU A 177 1.41 13.41 -26.58
N VAL A 178 0.63 12.56 -27.24
CA VAL A 178 -0.69 12.91 -27.79
C VAL A 178 -1.73 12.29 -26.90
N GLU A 179 -2.67 13.10 -26.44
CA GLU A 179 -3.89 12.67 -25.76
C GLU A 179 -5.07 12.85 -26.73
N LYS A 180 -5.90 11.81 -26.90
CA LYS A 180 -7.11 11.85 -27.72
C LYS A 180 -8.30 11.33 -26.93
N ASP A 181 -9.36 12.14 -26.88
CA ASP A 181 -10.66 11.74 -26.31
C ASP A 181 -11.53 11.11 -27.39
N MET A 182 -12.04 9.92 -27.11
CA MET A 182 -12.95 9.19 -27.99
C MET A 182 -14.17 8.70 -27.21
N VAL A 183 -15.34 8.81 -27.82
CA VAL A 183 -16.56 8.19 -27.32
C VAL A 183 -17.04 7.15 -28.32
N GLU A 184 -17.20 5.92 -27.87
CA GLU A 184 -17.67 4.81 -28.68
C GLU A 184 -18.88 4.16 -28.02
N THR A 185 -19.94 3.95 -28.79
CA THR A 185 -21.08 3.13 -28.35
C THR A 185 -21.03 1.78 -29.05
N VAL A 186 -20.93 0.72 -28.27
CA VAL A 186 -20.86 -0.67 -28.75
C VAL A 186 -22.14 -1.40 -28.36
N TYR A 187 -22.87 -1.91 -29.35
CA TYR A 187 -23.96 -2.85 -29.15
C TYR A 187 -23.44 -4.26 -29.35
N SER A 188 -23.62 -5.12 -28.35
CA SER A 188 -23.14 -6.51 -28.37
C SER A 188 -24.25 -7.48 -27.96
N GLY A 189 -23.97 -8.79 -28.09
CA GLY A 189 -24.95 -9.84 -27.82
C GLY A 189 -25.68 -10.36 -29.05
N TYR A 190 -25.28 -9.90 -30.24
CA TYR A 190 -25.68 -10.50 -31.50
C TYR A 190 -25.08 -11.91 -31.65
N ALA A 191 -25.66 -12.72 -32.52
CA ALA A 191 -25.13 -14.04 -32.87
C ALA A 191 -23.69 -13.95 -33.41
N GLU A 192 -22.94 -15.03 -33.26
CA GLU A 192 -21.58 -15.21 -33.82
C GLU A 192 -20.52 -14.20 -33.34
N ASN A 193 -20.71 -13.54 -32.18
CA ASN A 193 -19.82 -12.49 -31.66
C ASN A 193 -19.79 -11.21 -32.51
N ASN A 194 -20.87 -10.94 -33.25
CA ASN A 194 -21.03 -9.67 -33.95
C ASN A 194 -21.24 -8.53 -32.94
N ARG A 195 -20.72 -7.35 -33.25
CA ARG A 195 -20.95 -6.11 -32.52
C ARG A 195 -21.11 -4.94 -33.48
N VAL A 196 -21.87 -3.94 -33.06
CA VAL A 196 -22.06 -2.70 -33.83
C VAL A 196 -21.47 -1.55 -33.04
N CYS A 197 -20.49 -0.87 -33.63
CA CYS A 197 -19.72 0.19 -33.01
C CYS A 197 -20.05 1.53 -33.67
N PHE A 198 -20.37 2.54 -32.86
CA PHE A 198 -20.55 3.93 -33.28
C PHE A 198 -19.50 4.79 -32.59
N SER A 199 -18.43 5.12 -33.29
CA SER A 199 -17.30 5.86 -32.74
C SER A 199 -17.38 7.35 -33.09
N GLY A 200 -16.84 8.20 -32.22
CA GLY A 200 -16.17 9.41 -32.68
C GLY A 200 -15.73 10.37 -31.57
N GLU A 201 -15.23 11.53 -32.01
CA GLU A 201 -14.54 12.50 -31.17
C GLU A 201 -15.49 13.29 -30.25
N HIS A 202 -14.98 13.69 -29.08
CA HIS A 202 -15.68 14.46 -28.04
C HIS A 202 -15.84 15.96 -28.41
N ASP A 203 -16.16 16.28 -29.66
CA ASP A 203 -16.29 17.68 -30.08
C ASP A 203 -17.72 18.22 -29.89
N SER A 204 -17.83 19.08 -28.87
CA SER A 204 -18.88 20.07 -28.58
C SER A 204 -20.21 20.00 -29.36
N GLY A 205 -21.14 19.17 -28.89
CA GLY A 205 -22.58 19.45 -28.98
C GLY A 205 -23.24 19.48 -30.38
N ARG A 206 -22.53 19.13 -31.46
CA ARG A 206 -23.15 18.95 -32.78
C ARG A 206 -23.31 17.46 -33.05
N SER A 207 -24.56 16.98 -32.99
CA SER A 207 -24.93 15.69 -33.58
C SER A 207 -24.60 15.74 -35.07
N ASN A 208 -23.52 15.08 -35.50
CA ASN A 208 -23.21 14.97 -36.91
C ASN A 208 -24.21 13.97 -37.53
N PRO A 209 -25.16 14.41 -38.39
CA PRO A 209 -26.21 13.53 -38.93
C PRO A 209 -25.67 12.44 -39.88
N ASN A 210 -24.38 12.45 -40.19
CA ASN A 210 -23.69 11.46 -41.03
C ASN A 210 -22.85 10.44 -40.25
N ARG A 211 -23.00 10.31 -38.92
CA ARG A 211 -22.20 9.35 -38.14
C ARG A 211 -22.65 7.91 -38.42
N ARG A 212 -21.96 7.23 -39.33
CA ARG A 212 -22.19 5.82 -39.66
C ARG A 212 -21.47 4.94 -38.65
N GLY A 213 -22.20 3.97 -38.11
CA GLY A 213 -21.66 2.87 -37.34
C GLY A 213 -21.10 1.77 -38.23
N LYS A 214 -20.39 0.85 -37.59
CA LYS A 214 -19.70 -0.27 -38.21
C LYS A 214 -20.13 -1.55 -37.52
N MET A 215 -20.69 -2.49 -38.26
CA MET A 215 -20.85 -3.87 -37.82
C MET A 215 -19.56 -4.64 -38.07
N GLU A 216 -19.06 -5.28 -37.03
CA GLU A 216 -17.85 -6.09 -37.09
C GLU A 216 -17.98 -7.37 -36.29
N ASN A 217 -17.24 -8.38 -36.73
CA ASN A 217 -17.03 -9.63 -36.02
C ASN A 217 -15.68 -9.56 -35.31
N LYS A 218 -15.67 -9.66 -33.98
CA LYS A 218 -14.44 -9.75 -33.19
C LYS A 218 -14.27 -11.17 -32.69
N SER A 219 -13.22 -11.84 -33.16
CA SER A 219 -12.92 -13.22 -32.81
C SER A 219 -11.57 -13.33 -32.11
N LYS A 220 -11.58 -13.79 -30.85
CA LYS A 220 -10.37 -14.02 -30.05
C LYS A 220 -9.64 -15.26 -30.56
N LEU A 221 -8.37 -15.09 -30.92
CA LEU A 221 -7.54 -16.15 -31.49
C LEU A 221 -6.64 -16.82 -30.46
N CYS A 222 -5.96 -16.05 -29.62
CA CYS A 222 -5.15 -16.57 -28.53
C CYS A 222 -5.11 -15.62 -27.35
N THR A 223 -4.93 -16.18 -26.15
CA THR A 223 -4.82 -15.43 -24.89
C THR A 223 -3.72 -16.02 -24.02
N MET A 224 -3.09 -15.18 -23.21
CA MET A 224 -2.19 -15.60 -22.13
C MET A 224 -2.57 -14.86 -20.86
N ASP A 225 -2.68 -15.59 -19.75
CA ASP A 225 -3.02 -15.05 -18.44
C ASP A 225 -1.79 -15.09 -17.54
N ILE A 226 -1.43 -13.94 -16.98
CA ILE A 226 -0.29 -13.79 -16.09
C ILE A 226 -0.79 -13.29 -14.75
N GLY A 227 -0.58 -14.10 -13.71
CA GLY A 227 -0.87 -13.72 -12.33
C GLY A 227 0.30 -12.95 -11.72
N LEU A 228 0.00 -11.82 -11.08
CA LEU A 228 0.98 -10.90 -10.49
C LEU A 228 0.68 -10.71 -9.00
N PRO A 229 1.10 -11.63 -8.11
CA PRO A 229 0.69 -11.64 -6.70
C PRO A 229 1.13 -10.38 -5.95
N SER A 230 2.30 -9.83 -6.29
CA SER A 230 2.77 -8.58 -5.68
C SER A 230 2.15 -7.33 -6.31
N SER A 231 1.24 -7.41 -7.29
CA SER A 231 0.56 -6.23 -7.83
C SER A 231 -0.93 -6.29 -7.50
N PRO A 232 -1.65 -5.15 -7.41
CA PRO A 232 -3.11 -5.17 -7.21
C PRO A 232 -3.89 -5.89 -8.32
N TYR A 233 -3.40 -5.84 -9.57
CA TYR A 233 -4.06 -6.45 -10.72
C TYR A 233 -3.19 -7.51 -11.41
N ASP A 234 -3.84 -8.46 -12.05
CA ASP A 234 -3.28 -9.43 -12.99
C ASP A 234 -3.31 -8.91 -14.42
N LEU A 235 -2.72 -9.66 -15.35
CA LEU A 235 -2.57 -9.29 -16.73
C LEU A 235 -3.15 -10.36 -17.66
N ARG A 236 -3.96 -9.93 -18.64
CA ARG A 236 -4.38 -10.76 -19.77
C ARG A 236 -3.85 -10.16 -21.07
N LEU A 237 -3.16 -10.99 -21.84
CA LEU A 237 -2.75 -10.69 -23.21
C LEU A 237 -3.72 -11.35 -24.18
N GLY A 238 -4.07 -10.65 -25.25
CA GLY A 238 -5.03 -11.09 -26.26
C GLY A 238 -4.58 -10.79 -27.68
N LEU A 239 -4.82 -11.75 -28.58
CA LEU A 239 -4.84 -11.54 -30.02
C LEU A 239 -6.28 -11.73 -30.49
N ALA A 240 -6.84 -10.73 -31.15
CA ALA A 240 -8.17 -10.83 -31.76
C ALA A 240 -8.11 -10.43 -33.23
N THR A 241 -8.99 -11.02 -34.03
CA THR A 241 -9.26 -10.56 -35.39
C THR A 241 -10.49 -9.67 -35.39
N GLU A 242 -10.45 -8.63 -36.21
CA GLU A 242 -11.56 -7.70 -36.37
C GLU A 242 -11.95 -7.66 -37.84
N ARG A 243 -13.07 -8.30 -38.18
CA ARG A 243 -13.60 -8.33 -39.54
C ARG A 243 -14.77 -7.38 -39.65
N ILE A 244 -14.62 -6.38 -40.51
CA ILE A 244 -15.72 -5.48 -40.89
C ILE A 244 -16.73 -6.27 -41.72
N LEU A 245 -17.99 -6.30 -41.29
CA LEU A 245 -19.09 -6.92 -42.02
C LEU A 245 -19.89 -5.87 -42.80
N ASP A 246 -20.16 -4.73 -42.18
CA ASP A 246 -20.86 -3.59 -42.78
C ASP A 246 -20.31 -2.29 -42.17
N ASP A 247 -19.86 -1.35 -43.00
CA ASP A 247 -19.32 -0.05 -42.59
C ASP A 247 -20.32 1.11 -42.75
N LYS A 248 -21.59 0.81 -43.05
CA LYS A 248 -22.64 1.80 -43.34
C LYS A 248 -23.87 1.67 -42.44
N VAL A 249 -23.68 1.17 -41.22
CA VAL A 249 -24.79 1.00 -40.26
C VAL A 249 -25.27 2.36 -39.79
N ILE A 250 -26.55 2.69 -39.98
CA ILE A 250 -27.12 3.98 -39.55
C ILE A 250 -27.71 3.85 -38.13
N GLU A 251 -28.41 2.74 -37.87
CA GLU A 251 -29.02 2.44 -36.58
C GLU A 251 -28.63 1.02 -36.12
N PRO A 252 -28.53 0.77 -34.80
CA PRO A 252 -28.22 -0.56 -34.30
C PRO A 252 -29.35 -1.54 -34.67
N PRO A 253 -29.04 -2.68 -35.35
CA PRO A 253 -30.03 -3.71 -35.65
C PRO A 253 -30.68 -4.27 -34.37
N ARG A 254 -31.89 -4.83 -34.50
CA ARG A 254 -32.56 -5.51 -33.36
C ARG A 254 -31.76 -6.75 -32.94
N GLY A 255 -31.86 -7.11 -31.65
CA GLY A 255 -31.29 -8.35 -31.12
C GLY A 255 -29.95 -8.22 -30.37
N TRP A 256 -29.51 -6.99 -30.06
CA TRP A 256 -28.45 -6.80 -29.06
C TRP A 256 -28.99 -7.07 -27.65
N THR A 257 -28.10 -7.47 -26.73
CA THR A 257 -28.44 -7.73 -25.31
C THR A 257 -27.74 -6.78 -24.35
N SER A 258 -26.71 -6.08 -24.83
CA SER A 258 -25.95 -5.13 -24.04
C SER A 258 -25.53 -3.93 -24.89
N LYS A 259 -25.67 -2.73 -24.30
CA LYS A 259 -25.17 -1.47 -24.85
C LYS A 259 -24.04 -0.97 -23.96
N ARG A 260 -22.86 -0.78 -24.51
CA ARG A 260 -21.68 -0.26 -23.81
C ARG A 260 -21.32 1.12 -24.35
N LEU A 261 -21.39 2.16 -23.53
CA LEU A 261 -20.85 3.48 -23.82
C LEU A 261 -19.43 3.56 -23.25
N LYS A 262 -18.44 3.62 -24.14
CA LYS A 262 -17.02 3.74 -23.81
C LYS A 262 -16.57 5.19 -23.96
N ARG A 263 -16.07 5.79 -22.88
CA ARG A 263 -15.39 7.10 -22.88
C ARG A 263 -13.90 6.84 -22.67
N ARG A 264 -13.13 6.96 -23.73
CA ARG A 264 -11.73 6.55 -23.79
C ARG A 264 -10.82 7.76 -23.94
N ARG A 265 -9.73 7.76 -23.18
CA ARG A 265 -8.56 8.61 -23.41
C ARG A 265 -7.40 7.76 -23.86
N SER A 266 -6.91 8.04 -25.06
CA SER A 266 -5.80 7.33 -25.68
C SER A 266 -4.53 8.18 -25.62
N TYR A 267 -3.45 7.57 -25.17
CA TYR A 267 -2.14 8.21 -25.05
C TYR A 267 -1.14 7.51 -25.97
N VAL A 268 -0.44 8.30 -26.79
CA VAL A 268 0.59 7.82 -27.71
C VAL A 268 1.81 8.74 -27.66
N ARG A 269 2.99 8.14 -27.81
CA ARG A 269 4.26 8.85 -27.89
C ARG A 269 4.48 9.48 -29.27
N LYS A 270 4.71 10.80 -29.34
CA LYS A 270 4.86 11.53 -30.62
C LYS A 270 6.08 11.12 -31.43
N ASP A 271 7.20 10.84 -30.77
CA ASP A 271 8.45 10.42 -31.42
C ASP A 271 8.41 8.95 -31.90
N GLY A 272 7.34 8.21 -31.59
CA GLY A 272 7.19 6.81 -31.94
C GLY A 272 8.17 5.86 -31.25
N SER A 273 8.86 6.29 -30.19
CA SER A 273 9.77 5.44 -29.40
C SER A 273 9.04 4.30 -28.68
N PHE A 274 7.79 4.53 -28.27
CA PHE A 274 6.88 3.49 -27.78
C PHE A 274 5.93 3.06 -28.88
N LYS A 275 5.80 1.74 -29.04
CA LYS A 275 4.90 1.10 -30.03
C LYS A 275 3.55 0.70 -29.46
N TRP A 276 3.35 0.91 -28.16
CA TRP A 276 2.11 0.62 -27.46
C TRP A 276 1.32 1.92 -27.27
N GLN A 277 0.06 1.91 -27.67
CA GLN A 277 -0.93 2.90 -27.29
C GLN A 277 -1.50 2.51 -25.92
N LEU A 278 -1.70 3.49 -25.05
CA LEU A 278 -2.30 3.28 -23.74
C LEU A 278 -3.69 3.90 -23.71
N ASP A 279 -4.70 3.07 -23.48
CA ASP A 279 -6.11 3.45 -23.46
C ASP A 279 -6.67 3.33 -22.04
N VAL A 280 -7.19 4.43 -21.53
CA VAL A 280 -7.91 4.46 -20.26
C VAL A 280 -9.38 4.73 -20.55
N THR A 281 -10.25 3.78 -20.22
CA THR A 281 -11.64 3.79 -20.67
C THR A 281 -12.61 3.68 -19.50
N GLU A 282 -13.54 4.61 -19.38
CA GLU A 282 -14.75 4.44 -18.57
C GLU A 282 -15.82 3.78 -19.44
N VAL A 283 -16.36 2.65 -18.98
CA VAL A 283 -17.38 1.87 -19.69
C VAL A 283 -18.66 1.88 -18.88
N THR A 284 -19.70 2.50 -19.43
CA THR A 284 -21.07 2.38 -18.93
C THR A 284 -21.79 1.30 -19.72
N THR A 285 -22.14 0.20 -19.07
CA THR A 285 -22.88 -0.91 -19.68
C THR A 285 -24.34 -0.86 -19.23
N THR A 286 -25.27 -0.81 -20.18
CA THR A 286 -26.71 -0.88 -19.94
C THR A 286 -27.25 -2.18 -20.54
N ASP A 287 -27.92 -2.99 -19.71
CA ASP A 287 -28.61 -4.20 -20.17
C ASP A 287 -30.01 -3.90 -20.75
N MET A 288 -30.69 -4.94 -21.21
CA MET A 288 -32.04 -4.81 -21.78
C MET A 288 -33.11 -4.37 -20.76
N ASN A 289 -32.84 -4.55 -19.46
CA ASN A 289 -33.74 -4.16 -18.37
C ASN A 289 -33.48 -2.70 -17.92
N GLY A 290 -32.53 -2.01 -18.55
CA GLY A 290 -32.12 -0.65 -18.18
C GLY A 290 -31.16 -0.59 -16.98
N LYS A 291 -30.75 -1.74 -16.42
CA LYS A 291 -29.75 -1.76 -15.35
C LYS A 291 -28.41 -1.32 -15.92
N THR A 292 -27.79 -0.37 -15.24
CA THR A 292 -26.53 0.24 -15.70
C THR A 292 -25.40 -0.08 -14.72
N THR A 293 -24.25 -0.49 -15.25
CA THR A 293 -23.01 -0.71 -14.50
C THR A 293 -21.89 0.14 -15.08
N ILE A 294 -20.97 0.60 -14.23
CA ILE A 294 -19.79 1.37 -14.64
C ILE A 294 -18.55 0.57 -14.29
N GLU A 295 -17.68 0.37 -15.27
CA GLU A 295 -16.38 -0.29 -15.14
C GLU A 295 -15.29 0.62 -15.72
N TYR A 296 -14.08 0.51 -15.20
CA TYR A 296 -12.93 1.27 -15.70
C TYR A 296 -11.93 0.27 -16.27
N GLU A 297 -11.42 0.49 -17.47
CA GLU A 297 -10.51 -0.41 -18.19
C GLU A 297 -9.18 0.32 -18.47
N ILE A 298 -8.04 -0.37 -18.28
CA ILE A 298 -6.79 0.00 -18.98
C ILE A 298 -6.43 -1.08 -19.96
N GLU A 299 -6.14 -0.65 -21.17
CA GLU A 299 -5.68 -1.49 -22.27
C GLU A 299 -4.40 -0.86 -22.85
N MET A 300 -3.40 -1.71 -23.15
CA MET A 300 -2.27 -1.34 -23.97
C MET A 300 -2.39 -2.07 -25.30
N GLU A 301 -2.57 -1.34 -26.38
CA GLU A 301 -2.75 -1.89 -27.73
C GLU A 301 -1.48 -1.66 -28.55
N LEU A 302 -0.99 -2.71 -29.21
CA LEU A 302 0.17 -2.60 -30.09
C LEU A 302 -0.22 -1.84 -31.36
N ASP A 303 0.55 -0.82 -31.73
CA ASP A 303 0.23 0.00 -32.89
C ASP A 303 0.08 -0.85 -34.16
N PRO A 304 -0.87 -0.50 -35.05
CA PRO A 304 -1.15 -1.33 -36.23
C PRO A 304 0.07 -1.55 -37.14
N ASN A 305 0.97 -0.57 -37.26
CA ASN A 305 2.16 -0.70 -38.11
C ASN A 305 3.17 -1.68 -37.52
N SER A 306 3.35 -1.67 -36.20
CA SER A 306 4.18 -2.67 -35.51
C SER A 306 3.59 -4.07 -35.59
N THR A 307 2.26 -4.19 -35.49
CA THR A 307 1.57 -5.47 -35.72
C THR A 307 1.82 -5.98 -37.14
N LEU A 308 1.66 -5.13 -38.17
CA LEU A 308 1.96 -5.49 -39.55
C LEU A 308 3.43 -5.86 -39.76
N LYS A 309 4.37 -5.08 -39.20
CA LYS A 309 5.81 -5.37 -39.26
C LYS A 309 6.12 -6.73 -38.66
N LEU A 310 5.54 -7.05 -37.50
CA LEU A 310 5.74 -8.32 -36.83
C LEU A 310 5.19 -9.51 -37.64
N VAL A 311 4.00 -9.38 -38.21
CA VAL A 311 3.36 -10.45 -39.01
C VAL A 311 4.06 -10.64 -40.36
N ASN A 312 4.52 -9.56 -41.00
CA ASN A 312 5.21 -9.62 -42.29
C ASN A 312 6.68 -10.06 -42.20
N GLU A 313 7.33 -9.90 -41.04
CA GLU A 313 8.74 -10.32 -40.86
C GLU A 313 8.89 -11.83 -41.08
N ASN A 314 9.74 -12.23 -42.02
CA ASN A 314 9.96 -13.63 -42.39
C ASN A 314 11.12 -14.25 -41.61
N ASP A 315 12.09 -13.44 -41.20
CA ASP A 315 13.24 -13.89 -40.43
C ASP A 315 12.85 -14.07 -38.96
N ASN A 316 12.93 -15.31 -38.46
CA ASN A 316 12.58 -15.62 -37.08
C ASN A 316 13.52 -14.97 -36.05
N GLN A 317 14.79 -14.72 -36.38
CA GLN A 317 15.71 -14.03 -35.47
C GLN A 317 15.34 -12.55 -35.34
N LYS A 318 15.04 -11.88 -36.46
CA LYS A 318 14.57 -10.49 -36.46
C LYS A 318 13.21 -10.33 -35.78
N ALA A 319 12.28 -11.26 -36.04
CA ALA A 319 11.00 -11.28 -35.37
C ALA A 319 11.16 -11.45 -33.85
N ASN A 320 12.08 -12.32 -33.43
CA ASN A 320 12.37 -12.53 -32.02
C ASN A 320 12.93 -11.28 -31.34
N ALA A 321 13.91 -10.62 -31.97
CA ALA A 321 14.48 -9.36 -31.47
C ALA A 321 13.43 -8.23 -31.40
N LEU A 322 12.52 -8.17 -32.38
CA LEU A 322 11.39 -7.24 -32.36
C LEU A 322 10.46 -7.51 -31.17
N CYS A 323 10.07 -8.78 -30.96
CA CYS A 323 9.24 -9.20 -29.82
C CYS A 323 9.91 -8.88 -28.49
N GLU A 324 11.23 -9.06 -28.37
CA GLU A 324 11.96 -8.74 -27.15
C GLU A 324 11.91 -7.23 -26.83
N GLY A 325 12.10 -6.38 -27.84
CA GLY A 325 11.98 -4.93 -27.69
C GLY A 325 10.57 -4.50 -27.28
N LEU A 326 9.54 -5.07 -27.92
CA LEU A 326 8.13 -4.78 -27.61
C LEU A 326 7.74 -5.27 -26.21
N ALA A 327 8.22 -6.45 -25.80
CA ALA A 327 7.97 -7.02 -24.47
C ALA A 327 8.59 -6.15 -23.36
N LYS A 328 9.84 -5.70 -23.55
CA LYS A 328 10.53 -4.77 -22.63
C LYS A 328 9.76 -3.46 -22.48
N GLN A 329 9.26 -2.89 -23.58
CA GLN A 329 8.43 -1.69 -23.54
C GLN A 329 7.13 -1.92 -22.76
N LEU A 330 6.42 -3.00 -23.05
CA LEU A 330 5.16 -3.32 -22.38
C LEU A 330 5.34 -3.57 -20.88
N TRP A 331 6.35 -4.36 -20.50
CA TRP A 331 6.65 -4.62 -19.10
C TRP A 331 7.03 -3.34 -18.35
N TYR A 332 7.83 -2.48 -18.98
CA TYR A 332 8.16 -1.16 -18.43
C TYR A 332 6.89 -0.36 -18.13
N MET A 333 5.97 -0.24 -19.11
CA MET A 333 4.70 0.47 -18.94
C MET A 333 3.87 -0.11 -17.79
N ILE A 334 3.67 -1.43 -17.78
CA ILE A 334 2.91 -2.14 -16.73
C ILE A 334 3.52 -1.91 -15.35
N SER A 335 4.85 -1.92 -15.24
CA SER A 335 5.54 -1.73 -13.96
C SER A 335 5.39 -0.33 -13.35
N GLN A 336 4.98 0.66 -14.16
CA GLN A 336 4.65 2.01 -13.69
C GLN A 336 3.18 2.14 -13.30
N LEU A 337 2.28 1.49 -14.04
CA LEU A 337 0.82 1.56 -13.82
C LEU A 337 0.34 0.62 -12.70
N ASN A 338 0.95 -0.55 -12.59
CA ASN A 338 0.56 -1.62 -11.67
C ASN A 338 1.78 -2.04 -10.83
N PRO A 339 2.31 -1.13 -9.99
CA PRO A 339 3.58 -1.33 -9.30
C PRO A 339 3.52 -2.55 -8.38
N LEU A 340 4.61 -3.33 -8.36
CA LEU A 340 4.76 -4.43 -7.41
C LEU A 340 4.94 -3.84 -6.00
N SER A 341 4.16 -4.33 -5.04
CA SER A 341 4.35 -4.16 -3.60
C SER A 341 5.81 -4.43 -3.24
N ASP A 342 6.41 -3.54 -2.45
CA ASP A 342 7.79 -3.73 -2.02
C ASP A 342 7.89 -4.98 -1.14
N VAL A 343 8.89 -5.80 -1.41
CA VAL A 343 8.99 -7.22 -0.99
C VAL A 343 9.68 -7.36 0.37
N LEU A 344 9.93 -6.26 1.06
CA LEU A 344 10.80 -6.26 2.23
C LEU A 344 9.98 -6.06 3.51
N ASP A 345 9.52 -7.15 4.11
CA ASP A 345 8.98 -7.16 5.47
C ASP A 345 10.12 -7.31 6.49
N VAL A 346 10.17 -6.42 7.47
CA VAL A 346 11.17 -6.46 8.54
C VAL A 346 11.05 -7.71 9.41
N GLU A 347 9.84 -8.25 9.59
CA GLU A 347 9.59 -9.43 10.42
C GLU A 347 10.26 -10.68 9.86
N GLU A 348 10.45 -10.76 8.54
CA GLU A 348 11.21 -11.85 7.92
C GLU A 348 12.68 -11.88 8.37
N PHE A 349 13.23 -10.76 8.83
CA PHE A 349 14.61 -10.64 9.31
C PHE A 349 14.75 -10.78 10.83
N LEU A 350 13.63 -10.89 11.54
CA LEU A 350 13.60 -11.05 12.99
C LEU A 350 13.13 -12.47 13.37
N GLN A 351 13.49 -12.89 14.58
CA GLN A 351 13.02 -14.13 15.20
C GLN A 351 12.78 -13.90 16.68
N ASP A 352 11.98 -14.76 17.31
CA ASP A 352 11.84 -14.77 18.76
C ASP A 352 13.20 -15.00 19.42
N HIS A 353 13.42 -14.29 20.52
CA HIS A 353 14.70 -14.34 21.22
C HIS A 353 14.87 -15.71 21.93
N PRO A 354 15.96 -16.45 21.70
CA PRO A 354 16.11 -17.82 22.20
C PRO A 354 16.37 -17.88 23.71
N ASN A 355 16.97 -16.84 24.29
CA ASN A 355 17.22 -16.76 25.74
C ASN A 355 16.04 -16.08 26.46
N GLN A 356 15.15 -16.88 27.05
CA GLN A 356 13.98 -16.38 27.78
C GLN A 356 14.35 -15.61 29.06
N ALA A 357 15.48 -15.92 29.71
CA ALA A 357 15.91 -15.19 30.89
C ALA A 357 16.30 -13.75 30.54
N ALA A 358 16.98 -13.54 29.41
CA ALA A 358 17.29 -12.21 28.89
C ALA A 358 16.02 -11.43 28.51
N VAL A 359 15.03 -12.10 27.91
CA VAL A 359 13.72 -11.49 27.61
C VAL A 359 13.05 -11.03 28.90
N ASN A 360 12.93 -11.91 29.89
CA ASN A 360 12.33 -11.60 31.18
C ASN A 360 13.02 -10.40 31.87
N LEU A 361 14.34 -10.33 31.78
CA LEU A 361 15.14 -9.23 32.30
C LEU A 361 14.86 -7.91 31.55
N ALA A 362 14.79 -7.95 30.22
CA ALA A 362 14.46 -6.80 29.40
C ALA A 362 13.03 -6.29 29.66
N LEU A 363 12.05 -7.19 29.79
CA LEU A 363 10.68 -6.84 30.14
C LEU A 363 10.61 -6.21 31.54
N ALA A 364 11.33 -6.76 32.51
CA ALA A 364 11.41 -6.19 33.85
C ALA A 364 12.07 -4.80 33.87
N GLN A 365 13.06 -4.56 33.01
CA GLN A 365 13.66 -3.22 32.86
C GLN A 365 12.64 -2.22 32.33
N CYS A 366 11.85 -2.61 31.32
CA CYS A 366 10.73 -1.80 30.83
C CYS A 366 9.72 -1.51 31.96
N GLY A 367 9.42 -2.53 32.78
CA GLY A 367 8.63 -2.42 34.02
C GLY A 367 9.15 -1.39 35.00
N ALA A 368 10.46 -1.42 35.28
CA ALA A 368 11.12 -0.50 36.19
C ALA A 368 11.03 0.95 35.70
N LEU A 369 11.25 1.19 34.41
CA LEU A 369 11.14 2.53 33.81
C LEU A 369 9.70 3.05 33.92
N LYS A 370 8.70 2.20 33.65
CA LYS A 370 7.30 2.57 33.79
C LYS A 370 6.96 2.95 35.23
N LYS A 371 7.33 2.09 36.19
CA LYS A 371 7.08 2.32 37.62
C LYS A 371 7.72 3.61 38.10
N PHE A 372 8.93 3.92 37.64
CA PHE A 372 9.64 5.16 37.96
C PHE A 372 8.87 6.40 37.46
N MET A 373 8.38 6.38 36.22
CA MET A 373 7.60 7.48 35.66
C MET A 373 6.23 7.64 36.34
N ASP A 374 5.51 6.54 36.60
CA ASP A 374 4.23 6.57 37.28
C ASP A 374 4.36 7.13 38.71
N SER A 375 5.40 6.71 39.43
CA SER A 375 5.65 7.16 40.82
C SER A 375 5.92 8.66 40.89
N ARG A 376 6.63 9.23 39.91
CA ARG A 376 6.85 10.67 39.80
C ARG A 376 5.59 11.44 39.47
N ARG A 377 4.75 10.90 38.59
CA ARG A 377 3.46 11.51 38.24
C ARG A 377 2.54 11.62 39.46
N ASN A 378 2.62 10.65 40.37
CA ASN A 378 1.86 10.62 41.62
C ASN A 378 2.51 11.43 42.77
N GLY A 379 3.53 12.25 42.49
CA GLY A 379 4.16 13.12 43.49
C GLY A 379 5.15 12.43 44.44
N GLY A 380 5.53 11.17 44.18
CA GLY A 380 6.49 10.44 45.01
C GLY A 380 7.96 10.74 44.67
N GLN A 381 8.85 10.66 45.67
CA GLN A 381 10.30 10.58 45.44
C GLN A 381 10.66 9.18 44.93
N ALA A 382 10.57 8.97 43.62
CA ALA A 382 10.91 7.69 43.01
C ALA A 382 12.43 7.56 42.84
N MET A 383 13.06 6.62 43.54
CA MET A 383 14.38 6.13 43.20
C MET A 383 14.24 5.09 42.10
N PHE A 384 14.99 5.23 41.00
CA PHE A 384 15.00 4.22 39.95
C PHE A 384 15.81 3.02 40.41
N GLN A 385 15.24 1.83 40.24
CA GLN A 385 15.90 0.57 40.52
C GLN A 385 15.82 -0.29 39.27
N SER A 386 16.94 -0.39 38.55
CA SER A 386 17.03 -1.21 37.35
C SER A 386 16.88 -2.69 37.67
N ALA A 387 16.25 -3.41 36.75
CA ALA A 387 16.23 -4.87 36.77
C ALA A 387 17.56 -5.47 36.31
N ILE A 388 18.34 -4.71 35.53
CA ILE A 388 19.65 -5.08 35.01
C ILE A 388 20.74 -4.42 35.86
N THR A 389 21.73 -5.17 36.32
CA THR A 389 22.90 -4.66 37.05
C THR A 389 24.11 -4.52 36.13
N THR A 390 25.07 -3.68 36.50
CA THR A 390 26.33 -3.41 35.75
C THR A 390 27.11 -4.63 35.25
N ASN A 391 26.92 -5.84 35.83
CA ASN A 391 27.62 -7.06 35.44
C ASN A 391 26.75 -8.09 34.68
N GLY A 392 25.55 -7.72 34.20
CA GLY A 392 24.64 -8.63 33.49
C GLY A 392 24.00 -9.73 34.35
N LYS A 393 24.48 -9.93 35.58
CA LYS A 393 23.99 -10.92 36.55
C LYS A 393 22.96 -10.29 37.48
N SER A 394 21.68 -10.59 37.26
CA SER A 394 20.61 -10.22 38.19
C SER A 394 19.70 -11.40 38.55
N PRO A 395 19.17 -11.43 39.78
CA PRO A 395 18.23 -12.46 40.24
C PRO A 395 16.95 -12.44 39.40
N THR A 396 16.18 -13.53 39.46
CA THR A 396 14.91 -13.69 38.73
C THR A 396 14.02 -12.44 38.95
N PRO A 397 13.75 -11.64 37.91
CA PRO A 397 13.05 -10.38 38.07
C PRO A 397 11.62 -10.60 38.56
N SER A 398 11.06 -9.64 39.32
CA SER A 398 9.70 -9.80 39.86
C SER A 398 8.66 -9.88 38.74
N ALA A 399 7.68 -10.78 38.87
CA ALA A 399 6.60 -10.96 37.90
C ALA A 399 5.81 -9.67 37.63
N ASN A 400 5.66 -8.81 38.64
CA ASN A 400 4.95 -7.53 38.54
C ASN A 400 5.63 -6.53 37.59
N LEU A 401 6.95 -6.61 37.43
CA LEU A 401 7.68 -5.75 36.49
C LEU A 401 7.63 -6.30 35.06
N MET A 402 7.50 -7.61 34.91
CA MET A 402 7.44 -8.27 33.59
C MET A 402 6.06 -8.18 32.96
N ASN A 403 5.00 -8.22 33.77
CA ASN A 403 3.62 -8.23 33.30
C ASN A 403 3.00 -6.82 33.28
N ILE A 404 3.62 -5.91 32.52
CA ILE A 404 3.10 -4.56 32.28
C ILE A 404 2.65 -4.40 30.83
N LYS A 405 1.76 -3.42 30.57
CA LYS A 405 1.52 -2.95 29.21
C LYS A 405 2.76 -2.23 28.69
N PHE A 406 3.02 -2.34 27.39
CA PHE A 406 4.15 -1.69 26.74
C PHE A 406 4.26 -0.20 27.14
N PRO A 407 5.40 0.22 27.73
CA PRO A 407 5.51 1.54 28.34
C PRO A 407 5.95 2.64 27.36
N GLY A 408 6.04 2.35 26.06
CA GLY A 408 6.36 3.35 25.06
C GLY A 408 5.29 4.44 24.90
N CYS A 409 5.74 5.65 24.64
CA CYS A 409 4.91 6.83 24.41
C CYS A 409 4.09 6.68 23.11
N MET A 410 2.78 6.90 23.16
CA MET A 410 1.86 6.72 22.02
C MET A 410 1.38 8.08 21.50
N PRO A 411 1.63 8.41 20.22
CA PRO A 411 1.19 9.66 19.61
C PRO A 411 -0.32 9.71 19.33
N VAL A 412 -0.90 10.89 19.48
CA VAL A 412 -2.26 11.24 19.03
C VAL A 412 -2.22 11.94 17.66
N ASN A 413 -3.34 11.94 16.93
CA ASN A 413 -3.39 12.52 15.59
C ASN A 413 -3.23 14.04 15.65
N PHE A 414 -2.43 14.58 14.73
CA PHE A 414 -2.26 16.02 14.52
C PHE A 414 -3.44 16.53 13.70
N SER A 415 -4.06 17.60 14.17
CA SER A 415 -5.22 18.21 13.53
C SER A 415 -5.13 19.73 13.57
N ARG A 416 -6.05 20.42 12.88
CA ARG A 416 -5.99 21.88 12.73
C ARG A 416 -6.00 22.66 14.04
N HIS A 417 -6.64 22.13 15.09
CA HIS A 417 -6.64 22.80 16.39
C HIS A 417 -5.25 22.79 17.05
N ASN A 418 -4.39 21.84 16.70
CA ASN A 418 -3.02 21.77 17.22
C ASN A 418 -2.07 22.77 16.55
N ILE A 419 -2.40 23.27 15.35
CA ILE A 419 -1.52 24.17 14.57
C ILE A 419 -1.10 25.38 15.40
N GLU A 420 -2.05 26.04 16.05
CA GLU A 420 -1.75 27.26 16.82
C GLU A 420 -0.90 26.96 18.05
N GLU A 421 -1.12 25.82 18.72
CA GLU A 421 -0.31 25.40 19.86
C GLU A 421 1.13 25.11 19.44
N VAL A 422 1.31 24.35 18.36
CA VAL A 422 2.63 24.05 17.81
C VAL A 422 3.36 25.32 17.36
N GLN A 423 2.66 26.28 16.74
CA GLN A 423 3.23 27.59 16.38
C GLN A 423 3.61 28.41 17.63
N ARG A 424 2.75 28.45 18.65
CA ARG A 424 2.96 29.24 19.89
C ARG A 424 4.11 28.70 20.75
N SER A 425 4.44 27.42 20.64
CA SER A 425 5.52 26.77 21.40
C SER A 425 6.94 27.27 21.07
N GLY A 426 7.08 28.12 20.05
CA GLY A 426 8.33 28.80 19.70
C GLY A 426 9.28 27.96 18.85
N ASP A 427 10.23 28.62 18.17
CA ASP A 427 11.13 27.97 17.19
C ASP A 427 12.25 27.13 17.82
N THR A 428 12.52 27.29 19.12
CA THR A 428 13.70 26.71 19.79
C THR A 428 13.37 25.80 20.97
N GLY A 429 12.14 25.82 21.48
CA GLY A 429 11.81 25.17 22.76
C GLY A 429 10.57 24.28 22.76
N GLY A 430 9.76 24.30 21.71
CA GLY A 430 8.46 23.64 21.68
C GLY A 430 8.49 22.22 21.13
N TYR A 431 8.53 22.11 19.81
CA TYR A 431 8.43 20.84 19.09
C TYR A 431 9.65 20.57 18.21
N PHE A 432 10.09 19.31 18.23
CA PHE A 432 11.07 18.75 17.31
C PHE A 432 10.34 17.89 16.30
N LEU A 433 10.62 18.10 15.02
CA LEU A 433 9.91 17.44 13.92
C LEU A 433 10.84 16.43 13.26
N SER A 434 10.25 15.34 12.82
CA SER A 434 10.94 14.28 12.09
C SER A 434 9.95 13.54 11.21
N GLU A 435 10.44 12.98 10.11
CA GLU A 435 9.69 12.08 9.25
C GLU A 435 9.15 10.92 10.06
N LYS A 436 7.84 10.64 9.94
CA LYS A 436 7.25 9.48 10.57
C LYS A 436 7.70 8.26 9.78
N THR A 437 8.54 7.46 10.41
CA THR A 437 9.01 6.21 9.85
C THR A 437 7.84 5.26 9.60
N ASP A 438 7.91 4.51 8.50
CA ASP A 438 7.08 3.34 8.26
C ASP A 438 7.89 2.07 8.58
N GLY A 439 7.87 1.67 9.84
CA GLY A 439 8.60 0.53 10.38
C GLY A 439 7.89 -0.12 11.57
N VAL A 440 8.53 -1.14 12.14
CA VAL A 440 8.02 -1.82 13.33
C VAL A 440 8.77 -1.30 14.55
N ARG A 441 8.03 -0.76 15.52
CA ARG A 441 8.59 -0.16 16.74
C ARG A 441 9.04 -1.21 17.74
N TYR A 442 10.25 -1.02 18.27
CA TYR A 442 10.81 -1.82 19.34
C TYR A 442 11.53 -0.95 20.37
N PHE A 443 11.52 -1.40 21.61
CA PHE A 443 12.56 -1.00 22.55
C PHE A 443 13.77 -1.92 22.36
N MET A 444 14.96 -1.36 22.22
CA MET A 444 16.20 -2.12 22.21
C MET A 444 16.83 -2.05 23.60
N VAL A 445 16.85 -3.19 24.29
CA VAL A 445 17.32 -3.30 25.68
C VAL A 445 18.63 -4.08 25.73
N PHE A 446 19.65 -3.46 26.31
CA PHE A 446 20.98 -4.05 26.50
C PHE A 446 21.05 -4.72 27.88
N THR A 447 21.04 -6.05 27.92
CA THR A 447 21.08 -6.80 29.19
C THR A 447 22.48 -6.92 29.78
N GLY A 448 23.51 -6.68 28.96
CA GLY A 448 24.92 -6.90 29.27
C GLY A 448 25.48 -8.11 28.53
N ASP A 449 24.72 -9.21 28.47
CA ASP A 449 25.10 -10.42 27.75
C ASP A 449 24.55 -10.47 26.32
N THR A 450 23.40 -9.82 26.08
CA THR A 450 22.69 -9.84 24.80
C THR A 450 21.86 -8.56 24.60
N VAL A 451 21.21 -8.43 23.44
CA VAL A 451 20.29 -7.34 23.09
C VAL A 451 18.92 -7.91 22.79
N VAL A 452 17.90 -7.42 23.49
CA VAL A 452 16.51 -7.82 23.28
C VAL A 452 15.73 -6.69 22.61
N LEU A 453 15.08 -6.97 21.48
CA LEU A 453 14.09 -6.10 20.87
C LEU A 453 12.71 -6.41 21.47
N VAL A 454 12.18 -5.51 22.30
CA VAL A 454 10.87 -5.67 22.93
C VAL A 454 9.80 -4.98 22.09
N ASP A 455 8.82 -5.73 21.60
CA ASP A 455 7.71 -5.21 20.80
C ASP A 455 6.55 -4.66 21.66
N ARG A 456 5.52 -4.11 21.01
CA ARG A 456 4.31 -3.59 21.68
C ARG A 456 3.50 -4.66 22.42
N ALA A 457 3.64 -5.92 22.04
CA ALA A 457 3.00 -7.06 22.70
C ALA A 457 3.85 -7.60 23.86
N MET A 458 4.94 -6.91 24.23
CA MET A 458 5.89 -7.32 25.27
C MET A 458 6.54 -8.68 24.97
N LYS A 459 6.79 -8.98 23.69
CA LYS A 459 7.59 -10.13 23.25
C LYS A 459 9.00 -9.68 22.91
N GLY A 460 9.97 -10.54 23.23
CA GLY A 460 11.39 -10.31 22.93
C GLY A 460 11.80 -10.96 21.63
N LYS A 461 12.42 -10.19 20.74
CA LYS A 461 12.96 -10.63 19.45
C LYS A 461 14.44 -10.30 19.33
N GLN A 462 15.07 -10.90 18.32
CA GLN A 462 16.42 -10.58 17.86
C GLN A 462 16.53 -10.71 16.34
N PRO A 463 17.57 -10.12 15.70
CA PRO A 463 17.85 -10.37 14.29
C PRO A 463 18.15 -11.85 14.00
N LYS A 464 17.72 -12.33 12.83
CA LYS A 464 18.17 -13.63 12.31
C LYS A 464 19.63 -13.53 11.89
N PHE A 465 20.45 -14.48 12.34
CA PHE A 465 21.87 -14.54 12.01
C PHE A 465 22.30 -15.97 11.70
N LYS A 466 23.19 -16.12 10.71
CA LYS A 466 23.76 -17.42 10.31
C LYS A 466 25.11 -17.61 11.03
N GLY A 467 25.06 -17.77 12.35
CA GLY A 467 26.23 -17.99 13.19
C GLY A 467 25.82 -18.50 14.57
N SER A 468 26.78 -19.06 15.31
CA SER A 468 26.56 -19.52 16.69
C SER A 468 26.72 -18.41 17.73
N GLU A 469 27.29 -17.26 17.34
CA GLU A 469 27.45 -16.09 18.19
C GLU A 469 26.17 -15.25 18.25
N ASP A 470 26.09 -14.42 19.29
CA ASP A 470 24.99 -13.46 19.44
C ASP A 470 24.94 -12.52 18.21
N PRO A 471 23.78 -12.32 17.57
CA PRO A 471 23.65 -11.47 16.39
C PRO A 471 24.17 -10.04 16.61
N MET A 472 24.13 -9.54 17.85
CA MET A 472 24.51 -8.19 18.23
C MET A 472 25.84 -8.15 19.00
N ALA A 473 26.63 -9.24 19.02
CA ALA A 473 27.93 -9.34 19.72
C ALA A 473 28.83 -8.12 19.50
N SER A 474 28.89 -7.64 18.27
CA SER A 474 29.74 -6.51 17.88
C SER A 474 29.32 -5.17 18.50
N VAL A 475 28.07 -5.04 18.97
CA VAL A 475 27.51 -3.81 19.54
C VAL A 475 27.36 -3.90 21.06
N ILE A 476 27.16 -5.10 21.61
CA ILE A 476 26.95 -5.33 23.06
C ILE A 476 28.06 -4.71 23.90
N ALA A 477 29.32 -4.94 23.55
CA ALA A 477 30.46 -4.44 24.32
C ALA A 477 30.63 -2.90 24.27
N LEU A 478 29.96 -2.23 23.34
CA LEU A 478 30.06 -0.77 23.14
C LEU A 478 29.04 0.01 23.98
N ILE A 479 28.02 -0.65 24.53
CA ILE A 479 26.87 0.00 25.19
C ILE A 479 26.72 -0.53 26.62
N ASN A 480 26.48 0.36 27.59
CA ASN A 480 26.32 -0.02 28.99
C ASN A 480 25.08 -0.91 29.18
N ALA A 481 25.23 -1.95 30.02
CA ALA A 481 24.09 -2.75 30.46
C ALA A 481 23.03 -1.87 31.15
N GLY A 482 21.76 -2.19 30.94
CA GLY A 482 20.62 -1.41 31.41
C GLY A 482 20.16 -0.30 30.45
N THR A 483 20.91 -0.04 29.38
CA THR A 483 20.52 0.93 28.34
C THR A 483 19.23 0.50 27.66
N VAL A 484 18.31 1.45 27.45
CA VAL A 484 17.06 1.25 26.72
C VAL A 484 16.90 2.36 25.67
N LEU A 485 16.85 1.95 24.41
CA LEU A 485 16.63 2.82 23.26
C LEU A 485 15.22 2.63 22.71
N ASP A 486 14.55 3.72 22.35
CA ASP A 486 13.25 3.69 21.65
C ASP A 486 13.51 3.95 20.16
N GLY A 487 13.03 3.03 19.31
CA GLY A 487 13.35 3.05 17.89
C GLY A 487 12.41 2.19 17.05
N GLU A 488 12.67 2.19 15.74
CA GLU A 488 11.96 1.32 14.79
C GLU A 488 12.94 0.53 13.94
N VAL A 489 12.61 -0.73 13.66
CA VAL A 489 13.27 -1.52 12.64
C VAL A 489 12.62 -1.16 11.30
N VAL A 490 13.44 -0.78 10.32
CA VAL A 490 13.00 -0.44 8.96
C VAL A 490 13.84 -1.14 7.91
N MET A 491 13.29 -1.28 6.70
CA MET A 491 14.04 -1.76 5.55
C MET A 491 14.74 -0.60 4.83
N HIS A 492 16.06 -0.65 4.79
CA HIS A 492 16.87 0.26 4.00
C HIS A 492 16.72 -0.09 2.52
N ARG A 493 16.03 0.73 1.72
CA ARG A 493 15.61 0.35 0.36
C ARG A 493 16.77 0.21 -0.62
N LYS A 494 17.80 1.06 -0.50
CA LYS A 494 19.04 0.96 -1.32
C LYS A 494 19.89 -0.28 -0.99
N LEU A 495 20.06 -0.62 0.29
CA LEU A 495 20.89 -1.74 0.74
C LEU A 495 20.11 -3.07 0.87
N ARG A 496 18.78 -3.01 0.80
CA ARG A 496 17.82 -4.12 0.96
C ARG A 496 18.06 -4.96 2.22
N ARG A 497 18.20 -4.28 3.36
CA ARG A 497 18.48 -4.90 4.67
C ARG A 497 17.78 -4.14 5.80
N PRO A 498 17.53 -4.77 6.97
CA PRO A 498 16.98 -4.07 8.12
C PRO A 498 18.03 -3.16 8.76
N ILE A 499 17.59 -2.03 9.31
CA ILE A 499 18.35 -1.11 10.16
C ILE A 499 17.47 -0.70 11.35
N PHE A 500 18.07 -0.34 12.48
CA PHE A 500 17.34 0.17 13.64
C PHE A 500 17.52 1.68 13.77
N ILE A 501 16.44 2.44 13.52
CA ILE A 501 16.43 3.88 13.65
C ILE A 501 16.03 4.26 15.08
N VAL A 502 16.99 4.76 15.84
CA VAL A 502 16.82 5.21 17.23
C VAL A 502 16.31 6.64 17.24
N PHE A 503 15.17 6.89 17.87
CA PHE A 503 14.57 8.23 17.96
C PHE A 503 14.48 8.79 19.38
N ASP A 504 14.61 7.97 20.43
CA ASP A 504 14.73 8.43 21.81
C ASP A 504 15.63 7.48 22.63
N VAL A 505 16.12 7.98 23.76
CA VAL A 505 16.85 7.21 24.77
C VAL A 505 16.14 7.33 26.10
N LEU A 506 15.80 6.19 26.69
CA LEU A 506 15.02 6.13 27.93
C LEU A 506 15.94 5.97 29.15
N CYS A 507 16.98 5.16 28.99
CA CYS A 507 17.93 4.83 30.04
C CYS A 507 19.33 4.67 29.42
N ILE A 508 20.37 5.20 30.05
CA ILE A 508 21.76 5.16 29.52
C ILE A 508 22.66 4.13 30.22
N SER A 509 22.20 3.57 31.33
CA SER A 509 22.85 2.52 32.12
C SER A 509 21.87 2.01 33.20
N ASP A 510 22.27 1.01 33.96
CA ASP A 510 21.51 0.49 35.12
C ASP A 510 21.05 1.55 36.15
N ASN A 511 21.73 2.68 36.29
CA ASN A 511 21.33 3.73 37.23
C ASN A 511 21.06 5.09 36.56
N GLY A 512 20.96 5.11 35.23
CA GLY A 512 20.86 6.34 34.44
C GLY A 512 19.53 6.50 33.71
N PRO A 513 18.36 6.56 34.37
CA PRO A 513 17.12 6.90 33.67
C PRO A 513 17.18 8.37 33.23
N VAL A 514 16.77 8.62 32.00
CA VAL A 514 16.76 9.97 31.40
C VAL A 514 15.38 10.41 30.93
N LEU A 515 14.36 9.55 31.06
CA LEU A 515 12.96 9.82 30.67
C LEU A 515 12.40 11.12 31.26
N GLN A 516 12.81 11.47 32.48
CA GLN A 516 12.34 12.66 33.19
C GLN A 516 12.80 13.97 32.57
N TYR A 517 13.85 13.94 31.77
CA TYR A 517 14.40 15.15 31.19
C TYR A 517 13.59 15.55 29.96
N PRO A 518 13.52 16.86 29.64
CA PRO A 518 12.96 17.32 28.37
C PRO A 518 13.61 16.62 27.18
N PHE A 519 12.85 16.43 26.10
CA PHE A 519 13.33 15.72 24.91
C PHE A 519 14.66 16.28 24.36
N ALA A 520 14.88 17.59 24.37
CA ALA A 520 16.14 18.18 23.93
C ALA A 520 17.38 17.63 24.67
N GLN A 521 17.23 17.33 25.97
CA GLN A 521 18.31 16.72 26.76
C GLN A 521 18.49 15.25 26.44
N ARG A 522 17.40 14.49 26.26
CA ARG A 522 17.46 13.08 25.83
C ARG A 522 18.07 12.96 24.44
N LEU A 523 17.67 13.83 23.51
CA LEU A 523 18.25 13.93 22.17
C LEU A 523 19.75 14.28 22.22
N LYS A 524 20.18 15.14 23.15
CA LYS A 524 21.60 15.40 23.39
C LYS A 524 22.33 14.15 23.87
N CYS A 525 21.76 13.39 24.81
CA CYS A 525 22.31 12.10 25.26
C CYS A 525 22.45 11.10 24.09
N LEU A 526 21.47 11.05 23.18
CA LEU A 526 21.51 10.21 21.98
C LEU A 526 22.59 10.65 20.99
N ARG A 527 22.68 11.96 20.71
CA ARG A 527 23.70 12.53 19.80
C ARG A 527 25.11 12.30 20.31
N GLN A 528 25.33 12.50 21.61
CA GLN A 528 26.63 12.30 22.26
C GLN A 528 26.93 10.82 22.58
N ALA A 529 25.98 9.91 22.34
CA ALA A 529 26.06 8.50 22.70
C ALA A 529 26.47 8.29 24.18
N GLY A 530 25.82 9.00 25.10
CA GLY A 530 26.13 8.97 26.55
C GLY A 530 25.93 7.63 27.25
N PHE A 531 25.44 6.62 26.53
CA PHE A 531 25.29 5.23 26.96
C PHE A 531 26.46 4.32 26.54
N ARG A 532 27.52 4.88 25.95
CA ARG A 532 28.73 4.12 25.60
C ARG A 532 29.45 3.59 26.84
N THR A 533 30.05 2.41 26.69
CA THR A 533 31.03 1.90 27.65
C THR A 533 32.32 2.72 27.56
N LYS A 534 33.08 2.76 28.66
CA LYS A 534 34.39 3.43 28.69
C LYS A 534 35.42 2.78 27.75
N SER A 535 35.23 1.50 27.45
CA SER A 535 36.08 0.69 26.56
C SER A 535 35.61 0.69 25.11
N ALA A 536 34.58 1.44 24.75
CA ALA A 536 34.08 1.51 23.37
C ALA A 536 35.16 2.12 22.45
N ASP A 537 35.71 1.30 21.56
CA ASP A 537 36.78 1.64 20.62
C ASP A 537 36.26 2.21 19.29
N ARG A 538 34.94 2.14 19.05
CA ARG A 538 34.29 2.56 17.81
C ARG A 538 32.92 3.18 18.02
N ASP A 539 32.46 3.91 17.00
CA ASP A 539 31.11 4.47 16.96
C ASP A 539 30.10 3.43 16.44
N MET A 540 29.13 3.04 17.28
CA MET A 540 28.03 2.13 16.89
C MET A 540 27.10 2.68 15.80
N PHE A 541 27.12 3.99 15.57
CA PHE A 541 26.37 4.71 14.54
C PHE A 541 27.25 5.12 13.36
N ALA A 542 28.46 4.56 13.23
CA ALA A 542 29.33 4.83 12.08
C ALA A 542 28.65 4.40 10.77
N GLU A 543 28.80 5.20 9.72
CA GLU A 543 28.18 4.88 8.42
C GLU A 543 28.70 3.57 7.83
N SER A 544 29.95 3.21 8.13
CA SER A 544 30.55 1.93 7.74
C SER A 544 29.81 0.74 8.33
N ALA A 545 29.23 0.87 9.54
CA ALA A 545 28.47 -0.20 10.19
C ALA A 545 27.16 -0.52 9.44
N VAL A 546 26.52 0.48 8.82
CA VAL A 546 25.32 0.28 8.01
C VAL A 546 25.64 -0.53 6.74
N LYS A 547 26.82 -0.29 6.16
CA LYS A 547 27.32 -0.98 4.96
C LYS A 547 27.89 -2.38 5.27
N ASP A 548 28.31 -2.64 6.50
CA ASP A 548 28.87 -3.92 6.94
C ASP A 548 27.78 -5.00 7.10
N ARG A 549 27.85 -6.04 6.27
CA ARG A 549 26.89 -7.16 6.28
C ARG A 549 27.01 -8.07 7.50
N ASN A 550 28.12 -8.01 8.22
CA ASN A 550 28.35 -8.83 9.42
C ASN A 550 27.60 -8.30 10.64
N ILE A 551 27.19 -7.03 10.63
CA ILE A 551 26.38 -6.42 11.69
C ILE A 551 24.92 -6.58 11.28
N PRO A 552 24.13 -7.54 11.79
CA PRO A 552 22.82 -7.89 11.23
C PRO A 552 21.83 -6.72 11.25
N LEU A 553 21.83 -5.95 12.35
CA LEU A 553 20.95 -4.81 12.56
C LEU A 553 21.75 -3.57 13.02
N PRO A 554 22.27 -2.77 12.08
CA PRO A 554 23.05 -1.58 12.40
C PRO A 554 22.16 -0.45 12.95
N LEU A 555 22.73 0.41 13.79
CA LEU A 555 22.02 1.51 14.44
C LEU A 555 22.16 2.81 13.64
N VAL A 556 21.05 3.53 13.48
CA VAL A 556 20.99 4.84 12.83
C VAL A 556 20.27 5.82 13.75
N ARG A 557 20.78 7.06 13.90
CA ARG A 557 20.09 8.08 14.69
C ARG A 557 19.00 8.74 13.85
N LYS A 558 17.81 8.93 14.42
CA LYS A 558 16.75 9.72 13.79
C LYS A 558 17.18 11.18 13.66
N ASN A 559 16.83 11.81 12.53
CA ASN A 559 17.07 13.24 12.34
C ASN A 559 15.87 14.05 12.85
N PHE A 560 16.14 14.97 13.78
CA PHE A 560 15.13 15.90 14.29
C PHE A 560 15.50 17.32 13.90
N VAL A 561 14.55 18.00 13.26
CA VAL A 561 14.64 19.40 12.85
C VAL A 561 13.71 20.27 13.70
N LYS A 562 13.89 21.58 13.64
CA LYS A 562 12.94 22.53 14.23
C LYS A 562 11.68 22.64 13.37
N ARG A 563 10.59 23.13 13.96
CA ARG A 563 9.31 23.37 13.27
C ARG A 563 9.46 24.13 11.94
N ILE A 564 10.20 25.23 11.94
CA ILE A 564 10.41 26.09 10.77
C ILE A 564 11.22 25.42 9.65
N GLU A 565 11.92 24.34 9.95
CA GLU A 565 12.73 23.56 9.00
C GLU A 565 11.96 22.38 8.39
N LEU A 566 10.63 22.28 8.65
CA LEU A 566 9.80 21.22 8.09
C LEU A 566 9.86 21.16 6.56
N ASP A 567 9.92 22.32 5.90
CA ASP A 567 10.02 22.40 4.45
C ASP A 567 11.28 21.69 3.92
N ASN A 568 12.42 21.93 4.57
CA ASN A 568 13.68 21.26 4.25
C ASN A 568 13.62 19.75 4.55
N LEU A 569 13.01 19.35 5.67
CA LEU A 569 12.82 17.93 5.99
C LEU A 569 12.00 17.22 4.90
N LEU A 570 10.89 17.82 4.45
CA LEU A 570 10.03 17.26 3.42
C LEU A 570 10.67 17.29 2.03
N SER A 571 11.64 18.17 1.77
CA SER A 571 12.40 18.19 0.51
C SER A 571 13.20 16.90 0.27
N HIS A 572 13.49 16.14 1.33
CA HIS A 572 14.15 14.83 1.26
C HIS A 572 13.17 13.67 1.03
N VAL A 573 11.86 13.93 1.02
CA VAL A 573 10.86 12.89 0.72
C VAL A 573 10.66 12.82 -0.78
N VAL A 574 10.96 11.65 -1.34
CA VAL A 574 10.76 11.36 -2.77
C VAL A 574 9.61 10.39 -2.92
N GLU A 575 8.59 10.80 -3.69
CA GLU A 575 7.46 9.96 -4.03
C GLU A 575 7.73 9.22 -5.35
N GLU A 576 7.73 7.88 -5.29
CA GLU A 576 7.93 7.02 -6.44
C GLU A 576 6.90 5.89 -6.39
N LYS A 577 6.08 5.75 -7.43
CA LYS A 577 5.06 4.68 -7.54
C LYS A 577 4.06 4.65 -6.37
N GLY A 578 3.65 5.82 -5.87
CA GLY A 578 2.73 5.95 -4.73
C GLY A 578 3.36 5.65 -3.37
N LEU A 579 4.67 5.42 -3.30
CA LEU A 579 5.40 5.23 -2.05
C LEU A 579 6.30 6.42 -1.76
N ARG A 580 6.26 6.92 -0.52
CA ARG A 580 7.11 8.02 -0.08
C ARG A 580 8.33 7.46 0.64
N THR A 581 9.51 7.75 0.09
CA THR A 581 10.80 7.35 0.66
C THR A 581 11.53 8.58 1.15
N TYR A 582 11.91 8.60 2.43
CA TYR A 582 12.80 9.62 2.96
C TYR A 582 14.25 9.28 2.59
N LYS A 583 14.88 10.16 1.81
CA LYS A 583 16.24 10.02 1.27
C LYS A 583 17.10 11.17 1.78
N ASN A 584 17.79 10.95 2.90
CA ASN A 584 18.74 11.90 3.45
C ASN A 584 20.11 11.23 3.66
N GLY A 585 21.03 11.51 2.73
CA GLY A 585 22.33 10.86 2.67
C GLY A 585 22.25 9.37 2.37
N ASP A 586 23.32 8.64 2.71
CA ASP A 586 23.42 7.19 2.51
C ASP A 586 22.75 6.38 3.64
N LEU A 587 22.49 6.98 4.80
CA LEU A 587 21.96 6.30 6.00
C LEU A 587 20.44 6.21 6.02
N HIS A 588 19.77 7.29 5.59
CA HIS A 588 18.32 7.36 5.59
C HIS A 588 17.81 7.12 4.18
N ASN A 589 17.37 5.88 3.93
CA ASN A 589 16.67 5.51 2.70
C ASN A 589 15.60 4.46 3.03
N HIS A 590 14.48 4.92 3.57
CA HIS A 590 13.39 4.08 4.10
C HIS A 590 12.03 4.75 3.82
N LEU A 591 10.95 3.98 3.95
CA LEU A 591 9.59 4.48 3.75
C LEU A 591 9.17 5.41 4.89
N THR A 592 8.34 6.39 4.55
CA THR A 592 7.75 7.34 5.51
C THR A 592 6.27 7.54 5.20
N ASP A 593 5.45 7.57 6.24
CA ASP A 593 4.00 7.72 6.13
C ASP A 593 3.47 9.03 6.73
N GLY A 594 4.35 9.97 7.13
CA GLY A 594 3.94 11.25 7.68
C GLY A 594 5.03 12.01 8.43
N ILE A 595 4.65 12.75 9.48
CA ILE A 595 5.53 13.55 10.36
C ILE A 595 5.18 13.28 11.83
N ILE A 596 6.21 13.20 12.68
CA ILE A 596 6.08 13.19 14.13
C ILE A 596 6.45 14.56 14.69
N PHE A 597 5.61 15.08 15.58
CA PHE A 597 5.83 16.29 16.36
C PHE A 597 6.16 15.86 17.79
N GLN A 598 7.45 15.81 18.10
CA GLN A 598 7.97 15.43 19.40
C GLN A 598 8.02 16.66 20.33
N PRO A 599 7.20 16.72 21.40
CA PRO A 599 7.23 17.83 22.34
C PRO A 599 8.53 17.80 23.14
N ASN A 600 9.03 18.97 23.52
CA ASN A 600 10.16 19.13 24.42
C ASN A 600 9.79 18.94 25.89
N LEU A 601 9.11 17.83 26.20
CA LEU A 601 8.61 17.48 27.52
C LEU A 601 9.25 16.17 28.02
N PRO A 602 9.14 15.86 29.32
CA PRO A 602 9.48 14.54 29.84
C PRO A 602 8.73 13.43 29.09
N TYR A 603 9.35 12.26 28.96
CA TYR A 603 8.75 11.12 28.29
C TYR A 603 7.51 10.62 29.06
N VAL A 604 6.42 10.33 28.35
CA VAL A 604 5.18 9.81 28.94
C VAL A 604 5.02 8.34 28.56
N CYS A 605 4.75 7.48 29.54
CA CYS A 605 4.42 6.08 29.26
C CYS A 605 2.95 5.94 28.86
N GLY A 606 2.68 5.35 27.69
CA GLY A 606 1.33 5.27 27.12
C GLY A 606 0.97 6.52 26.31
N THR A 607 -0.31 6.86 26.20
CA THR A 607 -0.78 7.98 25.38
C THR A 607 -0.29 9.33 25.90
N ASP A 608 0.37 10.10 25.04
CA ASP A 608 0.75 11.49 25.29
C ASP A 608 -0.03 12.39 24.34
N THR A 609 -0.83 13.29 24.91
CA THR A 609 -1.64 14.24 24.14
C THR A 609 -0.79 15.31 23.46
N ASN A 610 0.46 15.50 23.88
CA ASN A 610 1.39 16.45 23.28
C ASN A 610 2.25 15.81 22.19
N LEU A 611 2.39 14.48 22.15
CA LEU A 611 3.10 13.80 21.07
C LEU A 611 2.15 13.62 19.89
N LEU A 612 2.38 14.37 18.80
CA LEU A 612 1.45 14.39 17.67
C LEU A 612 2.02 13.64 16.48
N LYS A 613 1.16 12.96 15.72
CA LYS A 613 1.48 12.38 14.42
C LYS A 613 0.58 12.95 13.34
N TRP A 614 1.16 13.43 12.25
CA TRP A 614 0.43 13.73 11.03
C TRP A 614 0.75 12.62 10.01
N LYS A 615 -0.24 12.16 9.26
CA LYS A 615 -0.07 11.18 8.19
C LYS A 615 -0.46 11.78 6.83
N TYR A 616 0.14 11.24 5.77
CA TYR A 616 -0.39 11.50 4.43
C TYR A 616 -1.79 10.86 4.30
N LEU A 617 -2.72 11.54 3.63
CA LEU A 617 -4.12 11.12 3.60
C LEU A 617 -4.33 9.72 3.02
N ASP A 618 -3.49 9.31 2.07
CA ASP A 618 -3.45 7.98 1.45
C ASP A 618 -2.86 6.88 2.36
N THR A 619 -2.28 7.22 3.50
CA THR A 619 -1.76 6.28 4.52
C THR A 619 -2.61 6.23 5.79
N VAL A 620 -3.76 6.90 5.76
CA VAL A 620 -4.74 6.94 6.85
C VAL A 620 -5.75 5.81 6.65
N THR A 621 -5.63 4.79 7.49
CA THR A 621 -6.38 3.52 7.41
C THR A 621 -7.06 3.20 8.73
N ILE A 622 -8.03 2.28 8.68
CA ILE A 622 -8.67 1.67 9.84
C ILE A 622 -8.62 0.15 9.75
N ASP A 623 -8.57 -0.51 10.91
CA ASP A 623 -8.70 -1.96 10.99
C ASP A 623 -10.14 -2.35 11.32
N VAL A 624 -10.75 -3.14 10.45
CA VAL A 624 -12.13 -3.62 10.56
C VAL A 624 -12.15 -5.15 10.68
N GLN A 625 -13.14 -5.68 11.38
CA GLN A 625 -13.37 -7.11 11.48
C GLN A 625 -14.34 -7.56 10.40
N ILE A 626 -13.97 -8.59 9.65
CA ILE A 626 -14.84 -9.25 8.68
C ILE A 626 -15.78 -10.17 9.46
N MET A 627 -17.08 -9.96 9.27
CA MET A 627 -18.12 -10.71 9.95
C MET A 627 -18.55 -11.93 9.12
N PRO A 628 -19.12 -12.97 9.76
CA PRO A 628 -19.74 -14.07 9.04
C PRO A 628 -20.86 -13.57 8.11
N PRO A 629 -21.08 -14.24 6.96
CA PRO A 629 -22.22 -13.94 6.09
C PRO A 629 -23.56 -13.97 6.86
N GLY A 630 -24.44 -13.00 6.59
CA GLY A 630 -25.75 -12.90 7.24
C GLY A 630 -25.75 -12.33 8.65
N TYR A 631 -24.61 -11.87 9.17
CA TYR A 631 -24.53 -11.20 10.47
C TYR A 631 -25.47 -9.99 10.50
N GLY A 632 -26.38 -9.95 11.49
CA GLY A 632 -27.33 -8.86 11.69
C GLY A 632 -28.52 -8.80 10.71
N ARG A 633 -28.52 -9.57 9.61
CA ARG A 633 -29.54 -9.47 8.54
C ARG A 633 -30.30 -10.75 8.19
N GLY A 634 -29.99 -11.89 8.82
CA GLY A 634 -30.59 -13.19 8.46
C GLY A 634 -29.92 -13.80 7.22
N PRO A 635 -30.46 -14.90 6.64
CA PRO A 635 -29.91 -15.49 5.42
C PRO A 635 -30.01 -14.48 4.27
N ILE A 636 -28.86 -14.07 3.74
CA ILE A 636 -28.74 -13.20 2.57
C ILE A 636 -28.75 -14.10 1.32
N ASP A 637 -29.41 -13.68 0.25
CA ASP A 637 -29.34 -14.36 -1.04
C ASP A 637 -27.87 -14.46 -1.50
N ALA A 638 -27.48 -15.62 -2.02
CA ALA A 638 -26.09 -15.92 -2.39
C ALA A 638 -25.52 -15.00 -3.50
N ASP A 639 -26.34 -14.15 -4.11
CA ASP A 639 -26.00 -13.18 -5.15
C ASP A 639 -25.65 -11.77 -4.61
N GLU A 640 -25.81 -11.50 -3.31
CA GLU A 640 -25.34 -10.24 -2.70
C GLU A 640 -23.91 -10.41 -2.16
N ASP A 641 -22.93 -9.98 -2.96
CA ASP A 641 -21.50 -9.85 -2.66
C ASP A 641 -21.19 -8.82 -1.53
N ALA A 642 -22.02 -8.73 -0.49
CA ALA A 642 -21.89 -7.72 0.55
C ALA A 642 -20.90 -8.17 1.64
N LEU A 643 -19.68 -7.66 1.56
CA LEU A 643 -18.72 -7.76 2.67
C LEU A 643 -19.34 -7.14 3.93
N THR A 644 -19.57 -7.97 4.94
CA THR A 644 -20.05 -7.48 6.24
C THR A 644 -18.85 -7.17 7.13
N VAL A 645 -18.74 -5.93 7.61
CA VAL A 645 -17.64 -5.49 8.47
C VAL A 645 -18.14 -4.83 9.75
N ALA A 646 -17.36 -4.96 10.82
CA ALA A 646 -17.65 -4.34 12.10
C ALA A 646 -16.40 -3.78 12.79
N VAL A 647 -16.62 -2.90 13.76
CA VAL A 647 -15.61 -2.30 14.63
C VAL A 647 -16.04 -2.42 16.09
N THR A 648 -15.13 -2.20 17.04
CA THR A 648 -15.43 -2.35 18.47
C THR A 648 -16.16 -1.11 19.00
N GLY A 649 -17.34 -1.27 19.58
CA GLY A 649 -18.12 -0.24 20.27
C GLY A 649 -17.63 0.05 21.69
N GLU A 650 -18.24 1.05 22.35
CA GLU A 650 -17.83 1.53 23.69
C GLU A 650 -17.96 0.48 24.79
N ASP A 651 -18.98 -0.37 24.71
CA ASP A 651 -19.25 -1.48 25.64
C ASP A 651 -18.53 -2.78 25.23
N GLY A 652 -17.69 -2.74 24.18
CA GLY A 652 -17.05 -3.90 23.60
C GLY A 652 -17.93 -4.70 22.63
N SER A 653 -19.15 -4.23 22.33
CA SER A 653 -19.99 -4.81 21.28
C SER A 653 -19.40 -4.60 19.88
N MET A 654 -19.88 -5.35 18.89
CA MET A 654 -19.49 -5.16 17.49
C MET A 654 -20.48 -4.24 16.79
N VAL A 655 -20.00 -3.10 16.31
CA VAL A 655 -20.77 -2.11 15.55
C VAL A 655 -20.62 -2.41 14.06
N GLU A 656 -21.71 -2.78 13.39
CA GLU A 656 -21.73 -3.04 11.95
C GLU A 656 -21.46 -1.75 11.15
N MET A 657 -20.49 -1.80 10.24
CA MET A 657 -20.06 -0.68 9.39
C MET A 657 -20.31 -0.92 7.90
N SER A 658 -20.91 -2.05 7.53
CA SER A 658 -21.09 -2.50 6.13
C SER A 658 -21.85 -1.51 5.25
N ARG A 659 -22.75 -0.69 5.83
CA ARG A 659 -23.46 0.37 5.09
C ARG A 659 -22.54 1.52 4.66
N PHE A 660 -21.39 1.69 5.29
CA PHE A 660 -20.47 2.80 5.05
C PHE A 660 -19.19 2.36 4.35
N ILE A 661 -18.77 1.10 4.57
CA ILE A 661 -17.53 0.53 4.03
C ILE A 661 -17.89 -0.45 2.92
N HIS A 662 -17.71 -0.02 1.68
CA HIS A 662 -17.95 -0.84 0.49
C HIS A 662 -16.68 -0.92 -0.35
N LEU A 663 -16.14 -2.14 -0.50
CA LEU A 663 -14.99 -2.38 -1.35
C LEU A 663 -15.41 -2.62 -2.81
N PRO A 664 -14.69 -2.05 -3.79
CA PRO A 664 -14.80 -2.48 -5.18
C PRO A 664 -14.53 -3.98 -5.33
N LYS A 665 -15.14 -4.60 -6.35
CA LYS A 665 -15.02 -6.05 -6.58
C LYS A 665 -13.57 -6.52 -6.60
N SER A 666 -12.67 -5.80 -7.29
CA SER A 666 -11.25 -6.16 -7.37
C SER A 666 -10.58 -6.21 -5.99
N GLU A 667 -10.89 -5.26 -5.11
CA GLU A 667 -10.37 -5.18 -3.76
C GLU A 667 -10.93 -6.29 -2.87
N LEU A 668 -12.23 -6.61 -3.01
CA LEU A 668 -12.85 -7.73 -2.33
C LEU A 668 -12.21 -9.07 -2.71
N ARG A 669 -11.92 -9.29 -4.01
CA ARG A 669 -11.24 -10.52 -4.48
C ARG A 669 -9.85 -10.67 -3.88
N ARG A 670 -9.11 -9.57 -3.73
CA ARG A 670 -7.79 -9.55 -3.09
C ARG A 670 -7.91 -9.88 -1.60
N LEU A 671 -8.84 -9.22 -0.90
CA LEU A 671 -9.10 -9.47 0.52
C LEU A 671 -9.44 -10.94 0.78
N GLU A 672 -10.35 -11.54 0.01
CA GLU A 672 -10.74 -12.94 0.20
C GLU A 672 -9.60 -13.92 -0.09
N ALA A 673 -8.70 -13.59 -1.03
CA ALA A 673 -7.51 -14.40 -1.28
C ALA A 673 -6.56 -14.39 -0.07
N ASP A 674 -6.29 -13.21 0.49
CA ASP A 674 -5.39 -13.02 1.63
C ASP A 674 -5.99 -13.59 2.91
N ARG A 675 -7.30 -13.45 3.09
CA ARG A 675 -8.06 -14.06 4.18
C ARG A 675 -7.95 -15.58 4.14
N ASN A 676 -8.08 -16.20 2.98
CA ASN A 676 -7.94 -17.64 2.82
C ASN A 676 -6.49 -18.13 3.07
N GLU A 677 -5.48 -17.32 2.77
CA GLU A 677 -4.07 -17.62 3.08
C GLU A 677 -3.80 -17.55 4.58
N THR A 678 -4.16 -16.42 5.20
CA THR A 678 -3.82 -16.08 6.60
C THR A 678 -4.78 -16.65 7.65
N ASN A 679 -6.02 -16.99 7.26
CA ASN A 679 -7.14 -17.26 8.16
C ASN A 679 -7.45 -16.11 9.15
N ALA A 680 -6.96 -14.91 8.89
CA ALA A 680 -7.24 -13.74 9.73
C ALA A 680 -8.68 -13.23 9.51
N ASN A 681 -9.23 -12.56 10.51
CA ASN A 681 -10.57 -11.93 10.41
C ASN A 681 -10.53 -10.41 10.49
N ILE A 682 -9.35 -9.80 10.66
CA ILE A 682 -9.19 -8.35 10.70
C ILE A 682 -8.49 -7.91 9.43
N ALA A 683 -9.07 -6.96 8.73
CA ALA A 683 -8.55 -6.36 7.52
C ALA A 683 -8.27 -4.87 7.76
N GLU A 684 -7.20 -4.37 7.17
CA GLU A 684 -6.90 -2.95 7.12
C GLU A 684 -7.45 -2.36 5.81
N VAL A 685 -8.27 -1.32 5.94
CA VAL A 685 -8.93 -0.63 4.83
C VAL A 685 -8.70 0.88 4.91
N GLY A 686 -8.63 1.52 3.75
CA GLY A 686 -8.51 2.97 3.64
C GLY A 686 -9.64 3.56 2.80
N LEU A 687 -9.84 4.87 2.90
CA LEU A 687 -10.83 5.63 2.14
C LEU A 687 -10.09 6.69 1.31
N GLU A 688 -10.25 6.65 -0.01
CA GLU A 688 -9.74 7.68 -0.90
C GLU A 688 -10.66 8.91 -0.86
N PRO A 689 -10.22 10.06 -0.33
CA PRO A 689 -11.10 11.25 -0.20
C PRO A 689 -11.48 11.85 -1.55
N SER A 690 -10.64 11.72 -2.58
CA SER A 690 -10.89 12.30 -3.91
C SER A 690 -12.01 11.59 -4.67
N THR A 691 -12.14 10.27 -4.48
CA THR A 691 -13.13 9.45 -5.21
C THR A 691 -14.28 8.93 -4.35
N GLY A 692 -14.09 8.91 -3.03
CA GLY A 692 -15.00 8.33 -2.05
C GLY A 692 -14.98 6.79 -2.02
N GLU A 693 -14.04 6.14 -2.71
CA GLU A 693 -13.92 4.68 -2.72
C GLU A 693 -13.08 4.16 -1.56
N TRP A 694 -13.55 3.10 -0.92
CA TRP A 694 -12.74 2.32 -0.01
C TRP A 694 -11.82 1.38 -0.77
N TYR A 695 -10.64 1.11 -0.23
CA TYR A 695 -9.70 0.14 -0.75
C TYR A 695 -9.18 -0.76 0.36
N TYR A 696 -8.73 -1.96 -0.04
CA TYR A 696 -8.16 -2.94 0.86
C TYR A 696 -6.64 -2.85 0.83
N LEU A 697 -6.03 -2.81 2.03
CA LEU A 697 -4.58 -2.76 2.16
C LEU A 697 -3.99 -4.14 2.43
N THR A 698 -4.35 -4.75 3.57
CA THR A 698 -3.80 -6.06 3.99
C THR A 698 -4.64 -6.72 5.08
N MET A 699 -4.47 -8.03 5.26
CA MET A 699 -4.96 -8.76 6.43
C MET A 699 -4.05 -8.52 7.62
N ARG A 700 -4.64 -8.49 8.82
CA ARG A 700 -3.96 -8.16 10.08
C ARG A 700 -3.99 -9.34 11.07
N PRO A 701 -3.24 -10.43 10.80
CA PRO A 701 -3.16 -11.57 11.72
C PRO A 701 -2.47 -11.22 13.05
N ASP A 702 -1.75 -10.09 13.09
CA ASP A 702 -1.11 -9.53 14.28
C ASP A 702 -2.13 -8.95 15.27
N LYS A 703 -3.34 -8.63 14.82
CA LYS A 703 -4.38 -8.03 15.67
C LYS A 703 -5.36 -9.07 16.18
N ILE A 704 -5.77 -8.86 17.43
CA ILE A 704 -6.80 -9.66 18.11
C ILE A 704 -8.18 -8.97 18.15
N ALA A 705 -8.24 -7.68 17.85
CA ALA A 705 -9.47 -6.88 17.83
C ALA A 705 -9.40 -5.79 16.75
N PRO A 706 -10.52 -5.42 16.11
CA PRO A 706 -10.57 -4.29 15.19
C PRO A 706 -10.41 -2.97 15.95
N ASN A 707 -10.31 -1.86 15.22
CA ASN A 707 -10.27 -0.55 15.86
C ASN A 707 -11.53 -0.30 16.71
N HIS A 708 -11.35 0.49 17.76
CA HIS A 708 -12.46 1.02 18.52
C HIS A 708 -13.15 2.14 17.73
N ILE A 709 -14.46 2.31 17.91
CA ILE A 709 -15.28 3.29 17.18
C ILE A 709 -14.72 4.72 17.32
N SER A 710 -14.18 5.09 18.47
CA SER A 710 -13.53 6.40 18.67
C SER A 710 -12.28 6.58 17.81
N THR A 711 -11.50 5.52 17.58
CA THR A 711 -10.36 5.54 16.65
C THR A 711 -10.84 5.73 15.23
N VAL A 712 -11.88 5.00 14.82
CA VAL A 712 -12.48 5.13 13.48
C VAL A 712 -13.00 6.54 13.24
N ILE A 713 -13.75 7.11 14.18
CA ILE A 713 -14.24 8.50 14.10
C ILE A 713 -13.07 9.47 14.04
N GLY A 714 -12.03 9.29 14.87
CA GLY A 714 -10.82 10.12 14.82
C GLY A 714 -10.13 10.10 13.45
N THR A 715 -10.01 8.91 12.85
CA THR A 715 -9.47 8.72 11.50
C THR A 715 -10.33 9.40 10.43
N LEU A 716 -11.66 9.27 10.51
CA LEU A 716 -12.57 9.94 9.57
C LEU A 716 -12.55 11.47 9.72
N LEU A 717 -12.38 11.99 10.94
CA LEU A 717 -12.19 13.41 11.19
C LEU A 717 -10.88 13.92 10.57
N GLU A 718 -9.79 13.16 10.66
CA GLU A 718 -8.52 13.48 10.00
C GLU A 718 -8.66 13.55 8.47
N LEU A 719 -9.38 12.60 7.87
CA LEU A 719 -9.68 12.61 6.45
C LEU A 719 -10.59 13.79 6.05
N ALA A 720 -11.62 14.09 6.85
CA ALA A 720 -12.54 15.21 6.61
C ALA A 720 -11.82 16.56 6.76
N GLU A 721 -10.87 16.65 7.67
CA GLU A 721 -9.98 17.79 7.81
C GLU A 721 -9.09 17.96 6.58
N CYS A 722 -8.66 16.87 5.92
CA CYS A 722 -7.88 16.93 4.68
C CYS A 722 -6.68 17.89 4.81
N LEU A 723 -5.91 17.75 5.90
CA LEU A 723 -4.71 18.58 6.12
C LEU A 723 -3.59 18.12 5.18
N GLY A 724 -3.51 18.75 4.00
CA GLY A 724 -2.51 18.40 2.99
C GLY A 724 -1.09 18.86 3.34
N THR A 725 -0.11 18.23 2.69
CA THR A 725 1.33 18.52 2.83
C THR A 725 1.65 20.01 2.65
N GLU A 726 1.07 20.65 1.64
CA GLU A 726 1.32 22.06 1.32
C GLU A 726 0.75 23.04 2.37
N GLU A 727 -0.42 22.72 2.95
CA GLU A 727 -0.91 23.49 4.10
C GLU A 727 0.04 23.31 5.27
N LEU A 728 0.42 22.08 5.60
CA LEU A 728 1.32 21.81 6.71
C LEU A 728 2.67 22.53 6.57
N ARG A 729 3.30 22.46 5.38
CA ARG A 729 4.56 23.15 5.06
C ARG A 729 4.46 24.65 5.29
N TYR A 730 3.46 25.29 4.68
CA TYR A 730 3.24 26.73 4.83
C TYR A 730 3.05 27.12 6.30
N ARG A 731 2.19 26.38 7.02
CA ARG A 731 1.81 26.70 8.40
C ARG A 731 2.99 26.52 9.35
N MET A 732 3.81 25.49 9.13
CA MET A 732 4.97 25.23 9.96
C MET A 732 6.16 26.14 9.62
N SER A 733 6.21 26.72 8.42
CA SER A 733 7.23 27.72 8.06
C SER A 733 6.96 29.12 8.61
N VAL A 734 5.78 29.39 9.18
CA VAL A 734 5.47 30.69 9.80
C VAL A 734 6.45 30.93 10.98
N PRO A 735 7.28 31.99 10.96
CA PRO A 735 8.22 32.26 12.05
C PRO A 735 7.52 32.58 13.36
N SER A 736 8.22 32.36 14.49
CA SER A 736 7.72 32.84 15.79
C SER A 736 7.41 34.34 15.74
N ASN A 737 6.35 34.77 16.42
CA ASN A 737 5.85 36.15 16.46
C ASN A 737 5.27 36.70 15.13
N SER A 738 5.17 35.88 14.08
CA SER A 738 4.47 36.24 12.85
C SER A 738 3.04 35.73 12.86
N ARG A 739 2.13 36.45 12.19
CA ARG A 739 0.74 36.01 12.04
C ARG A 739 0.65 34.99 10.92
N ASP A 740 -0.01 33.87 11.19
CA ASP A 740 -0.41 32.92 10.16
C ASP A 740 -1.45 33.54 9.21
N THR A 741 -1.10 33.67 7.93
CA THR A 741 -1.95 34.23 6.88
C THR A 741 -2.45 33.21 5.86
N TYR A 742 -2.26 31.91 6.07
CA TYR A 742 -2.55 30.87 5.08
C TYR A 742 -3.97 30.99 4.48
N ARG A 743 -4.98 31.12 5.34
CA ARG A 743 -6.39 31.24 4.91
C ARG A 743 -6.64 32.50 4.07
N LYS A 744 -5.97 33.61 4.39
CA LYS A 744 -6.08 34.87 3.63
C LYS A 744 -5.43 34.71 2.26
N ASP A 745 -4.25 34.08 2.22
CA ASP A 745 -3.47 33.94 1.00
C ASP A 745 -4.11 32.94 0.04
N ILE A 746 -4.61 31.79 0.53
CA ILE A 746 -5.39 30.84 -0.28
C ILE A 746 -6.63 31.50 -0.88
N ARG A 747 -7.41 32.24 -0.09
CA ARG A 747 -8.59 32.96 -0.62
C ARG A 747 -8.23 33.96 -1.70
N LYS A 748 -7.11 34.68 -1.53
CA LYS A 748 -6.59 35.61 -2.54
C LYS A 748 -6.22 34.87 -3.83
N MET A 749 -5.50 33.75 -3.73
CA MET A 749 -5.11 32.93 -4.88
C MET A 749 -6.32 32.31 -5.60
N GLN A 750 -7.30 31.78 -4.86
CA GLN A 750 -8.55 31.24 -5.41
C GLN A 750 -9.33 32.31 -6.20
N LYS A 751 -9.40 33.54 -5.68
CA LYS A 751 -10.02 34.66 -6.38
C LYS A 751 -9.29 35.00 -7.69
N GLN A 752 -7.95 35.01 -7.65
CA GLN A 752 -7.13 35.22 -8.84
C GLN A 752 -7.33 34.14 -9.90
N LEU A 753 -7.44 32.87 -9.49
CA LEU A 753 -7.73 31.74 -10.37
C LEU A 753 -9.10 31.90 -11.06
N LEU A 754 -10.13 32.29 -10.30
CA LEU A 754 -11.46 32.54 -10.85
C LEU A 754 -11.46 33.69 -11.86
N ASP A 755 -10.74 34.77 -11.55
CA ASP A 755 -10.61 35.92 -12.45
C ASP A 755 -9.83 35.55 -13.71
N HIS A 756 -8.82 34.67 -13.62
CA HIS A 756 -8.14 34.09 -14.77
C HIS A 756 -9.10 33.27 -15.64
N GLN A 757 -9.89 32.36 -15.07
CA GLN A 757 -10.86 31.55 -15.83
C GLN A 757 -11.91 32.42 -16.53
N ARG A 758 -12.40 33.47 -15.86
CA ARG A 758 -13.34 34.44 -16.45
C ARG A 758 -12.74 35.15 -17.66
N LYS A 759 -11.46 35.52 -17.60
CA LYS A 759 -10.75 36.13 -18.73
C LYS A 759 -10.60 35.13 -19.88
N SER A 760 -10.13 33.91 -19.60
CA SER A 760 -9.96 32.85 -20.61
C SER A 760 -11.28 32.52 -21.33
N ASN A 761 -12.39 32.43 -20.60
CA ASN A 761 -13.71 32.20 -21.19
C ASN A 761 -14.16 33.36 -22.10
N LYS A 762 -13.89 34.62 -21.70
CA LYS A 762 -14.20 35.79 -22.53
C LYS A 762 -13.38 35.80 -23.82
N GLU A 763 -12.10 35.40 -23.77
CA GLU A 763 -11.26 35.29 -24.96
C GLU A 763 -11.73 34.17 -25.90
N LEU A 764 -12.12 33.02 -25.35
CA LEU A 764 -12.72 31.93 -26.12
C LEU A 764 -14.00 32.36 -26.83
N LEU A 765 -14.86 33.11 -26.15
CA LEU A 765 -16.09 33.67 -26.73
C LEU A 765 -15.83 34.74 -27.79
N LYS A 766 -14.71 35.46 -27.73
CA LYS A 766 -14.30 36.42 -28.79
C LYS A 766 -13.70 35.74 -30.02
N ARG A 767 -13.18 34.51 -29.88
CA ARG A 767 -12.59 33.72 -30.97
C ARG A 767 -13.62 32.86 -31.72
N LYS A 768 -14.80 32.67 -31.12
CA LYS A 768 -15.99 32.10 -31.76
C LYS A 768 -16.82 33.22 -32.37
#